data_AF-A0A1G6G0Y9-F1
#
_entry.id   AF-A0A1G6G0Y9-F1
#
_cell.length_a   1.000
_cell.length_b   1.000
_cell.length_c   1.000
_cell.angle_alpha   90.00
_cell.angle_beta   90.00
_cell.angle_gamma   90.00
#
_symmetry.space_group_name_H-M   'P 1'
#
loop_
_entity.id
_entity.type
_entity.pdbx_description
1 polymer ?
#
loop_
_entity_poly.entity_id
_entity_poly.type
_entity_poly.pdbx_seq_one_letter_code
_entity_poly.pdbx_strand_id
1 'polypeptide(L)'
;MKKIILLSCLLCAGIFAFAQDPNFHIYLCLGQSNMEGNAKIEAQDTCNVNERFLMMAAVDCPPLGRVKGQWYKAIPPLVRCHTGLTPTDYFGRTLVERLPDNIKVGVINVAVGGCRIELFDEENCEEHIASQPEWLKNTAKAYGNNPYRRLKELAVEAQKAGVIKGILLHQGESNTGDKEWPQKVKRVYENLLRDLNLQAKDVPLLAGEVVHADQNGRCASMNEIINTLPQVIPTAYVIPSSGCPAAEDNLHFTAEGYRKLGVRYAEKRLLLLEKEPNSGITTEPASTNIPGYDYPRVDKEGRAHFRFYAPQASKLQVDCCGKKYDMWKDAGGLWTATTDPLPVGFHYYFLIADGVSVTDPSSYTFFGCCRMASGIEIPEGEEGDYYRPQQVPYGQVRSCTYYSETQKEFRRCMVYTPAEYETHPKKRYPVLYLQHGMGEDETGWSTQGKMNHIMDNLIASGQCVPMLVVMDSGDVEAPFRPRPGKDVNEERALYGATFYDVIQKDLIPMIDRTFRTKTDREHRAMAGLSWGGHQTFNTVLPHLDKFSYIGSFSGAIFGLDMKTCFNGVFADADKFNKKVNYFFLGCGTEEQMGTKKMVDSLRKLGIEVDYYESQGTAHEWLTWRRCLKEFVPHLFKH
;
A
#
# COMPACT_ATOMS: atom_id res chain seq x y z
N MET A 1 15.40 -79.89 37.92
CA MET A 1 15.31 -78.62 38.67
C MET A 1 14.63 -77.59 37.79
N LYS A 2 13.55 -76.99 38.30
CA LYS A 2 12.74 -75.93 37.66
C LYS A 2 13.60 -74.66 37.49
N LYS A 3 13.50 -73.98 36.34
CA LYS A 3 13.89 -72.57 36.23
C LYS A 3 12.67 -71.75 35.83
N ILE A 4 12.29 -70.88 36.75
CA ILE A 4 11.23 -69.88 36.67
C ILE A 4 11.72 -68.76 35.75
N ILE A 5 10.95 -68.43 34.72
CA ILE A 5 11.12 -67.21 33.93
C ILE A 5 10.28 -66.14 34.61
N LEU A 6 10.93 -65.11 35.15
CA LEU A 6 10.28 -63.91 35.68
C LEU A 6 9.96 -62.97 34.51
N LEU A 7 8.68 -62.66 34.29
CA LEU A 7 8.23 -61.65 33.36
C LEU A 7 8.22 -60.29 34.09
N SER A 8 9.11 -59.39 33.73
CA SER A 8 9.11 -58.00 34.22
C SER A 8 8.30 -57.12 33.25
N CYS A 9 7.07 -56.78 33.65
CA CYS A 9 6.25 -55.77 32.97
C CYS A 9 6.84 -54.37 33.20
N LEU A 10 7.39 -53.75 32.16
CA LEU A 10 7.68 -52.32 32.12
C LEU A 10 6.37 -51.56 31.87
N LEU A 11 5.86 -50.87 32.90
CA LEU A 11 4.86 -49.82 32.73
C LEU A 11 5.54 -48.61 32.07
N CYS A 12 5.31 -48.41 30.77
CA CYS A 12 5.55 -47.12 30.13
C CYS A 12 4.42 -46.16 30.52
N ALA A 13 4.65 -45.32 31.52
CA ALA A 13 3.85 -44.12 31.72
C ALA A 13 4.16 -43.15 30.57
N GLY A 14 3.28 -43.10 29.57
CA GLY A 14 3.36 -42.14 28.47
C GLY A 14 3.20 -40.72 29.00
N ILE A 15 4.26 -39.92 28.91
CA ILE A 15 4.16 -38.46 29.01
C ILE A 15 3.40 -38.03 27.75
N PHE A 16 2.14 -37.62 27.91
CA PHE A 16 1.41 -36.92 26.85
C PHE A 16 2.12 -35.59 26.59
N ALA A 17 3.02 -35.55 25.63
CA ALA A 17 3.51 -34.31 25.05
C ALA A 17 2.36 -33.72 24.24
N PHE A 18 1.73 -32.64 24.74
CA PHE A 18 0.80 -31.86 23.94
C PHE A 18 1.57 -31.27 22.75
N ALA A 19 1.12 -31.57 21.53
CA ALA A 19 1.70 -30.98 20.33
C ALA A 19 1.23 -29.51 20.24
N GLN A 20 2.18 -28.57 20.29
CA GLN A 20 1.89 -27.14 20.14
C GLN A 20 1.35 -26.87 18.73
N ASP A 21 0.30 -26.05 18.60
CA ASP A 21 -0.15 -25.54 17.30
C ASP A 21 0.84 -24.47 16.82
N PRO A 22 1.66 -24.72 15.79
CA PRO A 22 2.63 -23.74 15.29
C PRO A 22 1.94 -22.50 14.71
N ASN A 23 0.66 -22.60 14.33
CA ASN A 23 -0.13 -21.50 13.79
C ASN A 23 -0.86 -20.71 14.87
N PHE A 24 -0.66 -21.00 16.17
CA PHE A 24 -1.16 -20.14 17.24
C PHE A 24 -0.01 -19.34 17.84
N HIS A 25 0.16 -18.10 17.37
CA HIS A 25 1.23 -17.20 17.80
C HIS A 25 0.84 -16.47 19.08
N ILE A 26 1.61 -16.67 20.14
CA ILE A 26 1.30 -16.15 21.48
C ILE A 26 2.30 -15.07 21.86
N TYR A 27 1.82 -13.97 22.45
CA TYR A 27 2.63 -12.84 22.88
C TYR A 27 2.41 -12.54 24.36
N LEU A 28 3.50 -12.50 25.11
CA LEU A 28 3.47 -12.14 26.52
C LEU A 28 3.57 -10.63 26.65
N CYS A 29 2.65 -9.99 27.35
CA CYS A 29 2.58 -8.54 27.50
C CYS A 29 2.76 -8.19 28.97
N LEU A 30 3.79 -7.42 29.29
CA LEU A 30 4.06 -6.95 30.65
C LEU A 30 4.37 -5.47 30.69
N GLY A 31 4.21 -4.86 31.86
CA GLY A 31 4.54 -3.46 32.04
C GLY A 31 3.74 -2.76 33.11
N GLN A 32 3.73 -1.43 33.01
CA GLN A 32 3.08 -0.56 33.99
C GLN A 32 1.77 0.02 33.44
N SER A 33 1.43 1.26 33.82
CA SER A 33 0.17 1.95 33.55
C SER A 33 -0.18 2.05 32.05
N ASN A 34 0.79 2.31 31.19
CA ASN A 34 0.56 2.34 29.73
C ASN A 34 0.31 0.94 29.13
N MET A 35 0.94 -0.14 29.64
CA MET A 35 0.61 -1.52 29.22
C MET A 35 -0.74 -1.97 29.80
N GLU A 36 -1.04 -1.55 31.03
CA GLU A 36 -2.27 -1.85 31.74
C GLU A 36 -3.51 -1.28 31.01
N GLY A 37 -3.31 -0.19 30.29
CA GLY A 37 -4.33 0.48 29.50
C GLY A 37 -5.07 1.51 30.33
N ASN A 38 -4.80 2.78 30.06
CA ASN A 38 -5.38 3.92 30.78
C ASN A 38 -6.46 4.66 29.99
N ALA A 39 -6.50 4.50 28.67
CA ALA A 39 -7.45 5.22 27.84
C ALA A 39 -8.86 4.63 27.93
N LYS A 40 -9.86 5.51 27.87
CA LYS A 40 -11.26 5.10 27.74
C LYS A 40 -11.45 4.31 26.44
N ILE A 41 -12.13 3.17 26.55
CA ILE A 41 -12.55 2.34 25.42
C ILE A 41 -13.65 3.09 24.65
N GLU A 42 -13.51 3.19 23.34
CA GLU A 42 -14.51 3.78 22.43
C GLU A 42 -15.25 2.69 21.65
N ALA A 43 -16.37 3.05 21.00
CA ALA A 43 -17.21 2.07 20.31
C ALA A 43 -16.44 1.23 19.28
N GLN A 44 -15.53 1.86 18.53
CA GLN A 44 -14.71 1.19 17.51
C GLN A 44 -13.73 0.13 18.05
N ASP A 45 -13.40 0.20 19.34
CA ASP A 45 -12.48 -0.75 19.96
C ASP A 45 -13.16 -2.09 20.27
N THR A 46 -14.49 -2.11 20.29
CA THR A 46 -15.29 -3.30 20.61
C THR A 46 -15.93 -3.97 19.39
N CYS A 47 -16.01 -3.28 18.25
CA CYS A 47 -16.59 -3.83 17.02
C CYS A 47 -15.55 -4.59 16.19
N ASN A 48 -15.97 -5.50 15.30
CA ASN A 48 -15.11 -6.14 14.29
C ASN A 48 -13.81 -6.79 14.81
N VAL A 49 -13.76 -7.20 16.08
CA VAL A 49 -12.63 -7.99 16.60
C VAL A 49 -12.68 -9.36 15.91
N ASN A 50 -11.59 -9.77 15.28
CA ASN A 50 -11.50 -11.05 14.57
C ASN A 50 -11.51 -12.23 15.56
N GLU A 51 -12.18 -13.33 15.24
CA GLU A 51 -12.19 -14.56 16.06
C GLU A 51 -10.80 -15.19 16.24
N ARG A 52 -9.86 -14.90 15.33
CA ARG A 52 -8.46 -15.34 15.41
C ARG A 52 -7.66 -14.57 16.47
N PHE A 53 -8.17 -13.46 16.99
CA PHE A 53 -7.48 -12.68 18.03
C PHE A 53 -8.03 -13.04 19.42
N LEU A 54 -7.21 -13.72 20.20
CA LEU A 54 -7.54 -14.29 21.51
C LEU A 54 -6.72 -13.64 22.62
N MET A 55 -7.30 -13.54 23.81
CA MET A 55 -6.60 -13.19 25.04
C MET A 55 -6.75 -14.33 26.05
N MET A 56 -5.72 -14.61 26.85
CA MET A 56 -5.83 -15.50 28.02
C MET A 56 -6.02 -14.67 29.28
N ALA A 57 -7.06 -14.97 30.06
CA ALA A 57 -7.40 -14.14 31.22
C ALA A 57 -6.33 -14.29 32.31
N ALA A 58 -5.66 -13.19 32.66
CA ALA A 58 -4.63 -13.22 33.68
C ALA A 58 -5.20 -13.21 35.11
N VAL A 59 -6.45 -12.81 35.29
CA VAL A 59 -7.20 -12.79 36.56
C VAL A 59 -8.65 -13.20 36.31
N ASP A 60 -9.36 -13.60 37.36
CA ASP A 60 -10.80 -13.79 37.26
C ASP A 60 -11.50 -12.45 37.04
N CYS A 61 -12.48 -12.43 36.15
CA CYS A 61 -13.29 -11.27 35.86
C CYS A 61 -14.78 -11.62 35.75
N PRO A 62 -15.48 -11.77 36.88
CA PRO A 62 -16.90 -12.11 36.91
C PRO A 62 -17.81 -11.17 36.10
N PRO A 63 -17.63 -9.84 36.09
CA PRO A 63 -18.48 -8.94 35.28
C PRO A 63 -18.43 -9.22 33.77
N LEU A 64 -17.35 -9.81 33.27
CA LEU A 64 -17.16 -10.18 31.87
C LEU A 64 -17.25 -11.70 31.65
N GLY A 65 -17.59 -12.48 32.67
CA GLY A 65 -17.65 -13.94 32.61
C GLY A 65 -16.30 -14.62 32.34
N ARG A 66 -15.17 -13.96 32.66
CA ARG A 66 -13.83 -14.52 32.40
C ARG A 66 -13.25 -15.21 33.61
N VAL A 67 -12.61 -16.35 33.39
CA VAL A 67 -11.93 -17.17 34.41
C VAL A 67 -10.46 -17.22 34.08
N LYS A 68 -9.60 -17.04 35.10
CA LYS A 68 -8.14 -17.06 34.96
C LYS A 68 -7.67 -18.32 34.20
N GLY A 69 -6.78 -18.13 33.23
CA GLY A 69 -6.18 -19.21 32.44
C GLY A 69 -7.01 -19.68 31.24
N GLN A 70 -8.22 -19.15 31.04
CA GLN A 70 -9.05 -19.47 29.89
C GLN A 70 -8.86 -18.46 28.74
N TRP A 71 -9.01 -18.94 27.51
CA TRP A 71 -8.95 -18.13 26.28
C TRP A 71 -10.31 -17.52 25.95
N TYR A 72 -10.29 -16.24 25.56
CA TYR A 72 -11.47 -15.49 25.13
C TYR A 72 -11.14 -14.71 23.88
N LYS A 73 -12.17 -14.38 23.08
CA LYS A 73 -12.05 -13.36 22.03
C LYS A 73 -11.53 -12.06 22.65
N ALA A 74 -10.52 -11.46 22.04
CA ALA A 74 -9.79 -10.31 22.59
C ALA A 74 -10.54 -8.98 22.44
N ILE A 75 -11.69 -8.87 23.11
CA ILE A 75 -12.47 -7.63 23.23
C ILE A 75 -11.98 -6.88 24.48
N PRO A 76 -11.63 -5.59 24.39
CA PRO A 76 -11.18 -4.81 25.54
C PRO A 76 -12.26 -4.76 26.66
N PRO A 77 -11.85 -4.64 27.93
CA PRO A 77 -10.46 -4.51 28.39
C PRO A 77 -9.69 -5.84 28.40
N LEU A 78 -8.40 -5.83 28.07
CA LEU A 78 -7.57 -7.04 27.97
C LEU A 78 -6.80 -7.40 29.25
N VAL A 79 -6.58 -6.45 30.16
CA VAL A 79 -5.68 -6.63 31.31
C VAL A 79 -6.44 -7.04 32.58
N ARG A 80 -7.41 -6.24 33.05
CA ARG A 80 -8.32 -6.56 34.15
C ARG A 80 -9.72 -5.99 33.89
N CYS A 81 -10.70 -6.32 34.73
CA CYS A 81 -12.11 -5.95 34.54
C CYS A 81 -12.40 -4.46 34.33
N HIS A 82 -11.56 -3.60 34.90
CA HIS A 82 -11.81 -2.17 35.00
C HIS A 82 -10.66 -1.34 34.42
N THR A 83 -9.79 -1.95 33.61
CA THR A 83 -8.74 -1.22 32.88
C THR A 83 -9.30 -0.66 31.57
N GLY A 84 -8.51 0.21 30.93
CA GLY A 84 -8.84 0.82 29.65
C GLY A 84 -8.28 0.07 28.45
N LEU A 85 -8.19 0.80 27.34
CA LEU A 85 -7.54 0.38 26.10
C LEU A 85 -6.03 0.34 26.28
N THR A 86 -5.39 -0.73 25.81
CA THR A 86 -3.94 -0.99 25.88
C THR A 86 -3.37 -1.03 24.46
N PRO A 87 -2.07 -0.74 24.23
CA PRO A 87 -1.46 -0.95 22.90
C PRO A 87 -1.62 -2.40 22.40
N THR A 88 -1.81 -3.37 23.29
CA THR A 88 -2.04 -4.78 22.92
C THR A 88 -3.31 -4.98 22.07
N ASP A 89 -4.34 -4.15 22.25
CA ASP A 89 -5.60 -4.26 21.50
C ASP A 89 -5.38 -4.14 20.00
N TYR A 90 -4.65 -3.11 19.57
CA TYR A 90 -4.38 -2.88 18.16
C TYR A 90 -3.14 -3.63 17.65
N PHE A 91 -2.23 -4.03 18.56
CA PHE A 91 -1.18 -4.98 18.22
C PHE A 91 -1.76 -6.29 17.66
N GLY A 92 -2.64 -6.94 18.41
CA GLY A 92 -3.20 -8.23 17.99
C GLY A 92 -4.12 -8.11 16.78
N ARG A 93 -4.94 -7.05 16.71
CA ARG A 93 -5.82 -6.75 15.56
C ARG A 93 -5.03 -6.56 14.26
N THR A 94 -3.97 -5.76 14.28
CA THR A 94 -3.12 -5.56 13.10
C THR A 94 -2.38 -6.84 12.72
N LEU A 95 -1.95 -7.65 13.69
CA LEU A 95 -1.34 -8.95 13.37
C LEU A 95 -2.33 -9.89 12.67
N VAL A 96 -3.55 -10.08 13.19
CA VAL A 96 -4.50 -10.99 12.52
C VAL A 96 -4.93 -10.50 11.16
N GLU A 97 -4.99 -9.19 10.94
CA GLU A 97 -5.28 -8.60 9.62
C GLU A 97 -4.20 -8.92 8.57
N ARG A 98 -2.95 -9.09 9.00
CA ARG A 98 -1.79 -9.17 8.10
C ARG A 98 -1.10 -10.53 8.09
N LEU A 99 -1.41 -11.39 9.05
CA LEU A 99 -0.96 -12.77 9.08
C LEU A 99 -1.90 -13.65 8.25
N PRO A 100 -1.37 -14.74 7.64
CA PRO A 100 -2.18 -15.77 7.00
C PRO A 100 -3.41 -16.19 7.79
N ASP A 101 -4.50 -16.50 7.09
CA ASP A 101 -5.80 -16.79 7.72
C ASP A 101 -5.81 -18.05 8.61
N ASN A 102 -4.84 -18.95 8.42
CA ASN A 102 -4.66 -20.10 9.30
C ASN A 102 -3.98 -19.74 10.64
N ILE A 103 -3.47 -18.52 10.81
CA ILE A 103 -2.74 -18.09 12.01
C ILE A 103 -3.67 -17.40 13.00
N LYS A 104 -3.71 -17.91 14.24
CA LYS A 104 -4.32 -17.26 15.40
C LYS A 104 -3.28 -16.44 16.15
N VAL A 105 -3.72 -15.36 16.78
CA VAL A 105 -2.88 -14.51 17.64
C VAL A 105 -3.44 -14.52 19.05
N GLY A 106 -2.60 -14.89 20.02
CA GLY A 106 -2.93 -14.94 21.43
C GLY A 106 -2.13 -13.90 22.21
N VAL A 107 -2.75 -13.22 23.18
CA VAL A 107 -2.05 -12.30 24.09
C VAL A 107 -2.30 -12.66 25.55
N ILE A 108 -1.29 -12.47 26.39
CA ILE A 108 -1.38 -12.64 27.84
C ILE A 108 -0.88 -11.37 28.51
N ASN A 109 -1.78 -10.58 29.09
CA ASN A 109 -1.44 -9.28 29.67
C ASN A 109 -1.34 -9.36 31.19
N VAL A 110 -0.15 -9.09 31.73
CA VAL A 110 0.08 -8.89 33.16
C VAL A 110 0.79 -7.55 33.34
N ALA A 111 0.03 -6.54 33.77
CA ALA A 111 0.56 -5.19 33.96
C ALA A 111 0.00 -4.57 35.25
N VAL A 112 0.77 -3.69 35.87
CA VAL A 112 0.41 -3.01 37.13
C VAL A 112 0.76 -1.54 37.03
N GLY A 113 -0.24 -0.66 37.03
CA GLY A 113 -0.05 0.79 37.05
C GLY A 113 0.81 1.27 38.22
N GLY A 114 1.68 2.26 37.98
CA GLY A 114 2.55 2.88 38.98
C GLY A 114 3.52 1.93 39.71
N CYS A 115 3.73 0.70 39.22
CA CYS A 115 4.78 -0.18 39.74
C CYS A 115 6.12 0.11 39.09
N ARG A 116 7.23 -0.32 39.67
CA ARG A 116 8.51 -0.35 38.97
C ARG A 116 8.75 -1.72 38.30
N ILE A 117 9.70 -1.82 37.37
CA ILE A 117 10.04 -3.09 36.70
C ILE A 117 10.45 -4.20 37.67
N GLU A 118 10.96 -3.84 38.84
CA GLU A 118 11.33 -4.75 39.94
C GLU A 118 10.14 -5.60 40.43
N LEU A 119 8.89 -5.17 40.21
CA LEU A 119 7.71 -5.99 40.48
C LEU A 119 7.64 -7.26 39.61
N PHE A 120 8.33 -7.24 38.46
CA PHE A 120 8.45 -8.39 37.55
C PHE A 120 9.77 -9.15 37.74
N ASP A 121 10.50 -8.92 38.82
CA ASP A 121 11.69 -9.68 39.19
C ASP A 121 11.34 -10.71 40.27
N GLU A 122 11.42 -12.01 39.96
CA GLU A 122 10.99 -13.08 40.88
C GLU A 122 11.70 -13.03 42.25
N GLU A 123 12.95 -12.56 42.29
CA GLU A 123 13.75 -12.51 43.51
C GLU A 123 13.43 -11.28 44.37
N ASN A 124 13.08 -10.15 43.75
CA ASN A 124 12.95 -8.84 44.43
C ASN A 124 11.50 -8.36 44.57
N CYS A 125 10.54 -9.10 44.00
CA CYS A 125 9.12 -8.71 43.96
C CYS A 125 8.48 -8.55 45.35
N GLU A 126 8.75 -9.46 46.30
CA GLU A 126 8.13 -9.43 47.63
C GLU A 126 8.56 -8.20 48.44
N GLU A 127 9.87 -7.91 48.47
CA GLU A 127 10.42 -6.72 49.12
C GLU A 127 9.88 -5.45 48.47
N HIS A 128 9.83 -5.42 47.13
CA HIS A 128 9.27 -4.29 46.41
C HIS A 128 7.81 -4.04 46.81
N ILE A 129 6.94 -5.06 46.79
CA ILE A 129 5.52 -4.95 47.16
C ILE A 129 5.34 -4.45 48.59
N ALA A 130 6.16 -4.93 49.54
CA ALA A 130 6.04 -4.54 50.95
C ALA A 130 6.13 -3.02 51.15
N SER A 131 6.99 -2.36 50.36
CA SER A 131 7.20 -0.90 50.38
C SER A 131 6.17 -0.07 49.60
N GLN A 132 5.24 -0.71 48.87
CA GLN A 132 4.28 0.00 48.00
C GLN A 132 3.01 0.48 48.72
N PRO A 133 2.31 1.49 48.17
CA PRO A 133 1.00 1.91 48.67
C PRO A 133 -0.05 0.81 48.54
N GLU A 134 -1.09 0.89 49.37
CA GLU A 134 -2.11 -0.17 49.51
C GLU A 134 -2.86 -0.48 48.21
N TRP A 135 -3.11 0.53 47.36
CA TRP A 135 -3.77 0.33 46.07
C TRP A 135 -2.93 -0.56 45.12
N LEU A 136 -1.60 -0.44 45.15
CA LEU A 136 -0.70 -1.25 44.34
C LEU A 136 -0.61 -2.67 44.92
N LYS A 137 -0.51 -2.81 46.24
CA LYS A 137 -0.58 -4.11 46.93
C LYS A 137 -1.84 -4.89 46.55
N ASN A 138 -3.00 -4.22 46.55
CA ASN A 138 -4.26 -4.82 46.12
C ASN A 138 -4.24 -5.25 44.65
N THR A 139 -3.60 -4.47 43.79
CA THR A 139 -3.43 -4.84 42.38
C THR A 139 -2.51 -6.05 42.21
N ALA A 140 -1.37 -6.08 42.91
CA ALA A 140 -0.45 -7.22 42.91
C ALA A 140 -1.13 -8.49 43.46
N LYS A 141 -2.02 -8.37 44.45
CA LYS A 141 -2.79 -9.48 45.01
C LYS A 141 -3.67 -10.19 43.98
N ALA A 142 -4.23 -9.46 43.01
CA ALA A 142 -4.97 -10.06 41.90
C ALA A 142 -4.11 -11.06 41.09
N TYR A 143 -2.80 -10.80 41.04
CA TYR A 143 -1.79 -11.66 40.43
C TYR A 143 -1.11 -12.60 41.44
N GLY A 144 -1.65 -12.76 42.65
CA GLY A 144 -1.09 -13.64 43.68
C GLY A 144 0.17 -13.07 44.35
N ASN A 145 0.32 -11.75 44.40
CA ASN A 145 1.50 -11.03 44.90
C ASN A 145 2.79 -11.32 44.14
N ASN A 146 2.71 -11.87 42.93
CA ASN A 146 3.88 -12.07 42.08
C ASN A 146 3.48 -12.04 40.60
N PRO A 147 3.42 -10.85 39.97
CA PRO A 147 3.07 -10.69 38.57
C PRO A 147 3.97 -11.48 37.61
N TYR A 148 5.28 -11.58 37.89
CA TYR A 148 6.19 -12.42 37.11
C TYR A 148 5.76 -13.88 37.12
N ARG A 149 5.53 -14.45 38.31
CA ARG A 149 5.09 -15.84 38.47
C ARG A 149 3.76 -16.08 37.79
N ARG A 150 2.80 -15.14 37.90
CA ARG A 150 1.52 -15.23 37.18
C ARG A 150 1.73 -15.30 35.68
N LEU A 151 2.57 -14.43 35.11
CA LEU A 151 2.84 -14.44 33.67
C LEU A 151 3.50 -15.75 33.25
N LYS A 152 4.48 -16.25 34.02
CA LYS A 152 5.13 -17.55 33.80
C LYS A 152 4.13 -18.71 33.81
N GLU A 153 3.27 -18.81 34.83
CA GLU A 153 2.26 -19.87 34.94
C GLU A 153 1.32 -19.89 33.72
N LEU A 154 0.84 -18.72 33.29
CA LEU A 154 -0.04 -18.60 32.14
C LEU A 154 0.70 -18.88 30.82
N ALA A 155 1.96 -18.49 30.71
CA ALA A 155 2.78 -18.78 29.55
C ALA A 155 3.03 -20.29 29.39
N VAL A 156 3.28 -21.03 30.49
CA VAL A 156 3.37 -22.49 30.49
C VAL A 156 2.06 -23.14 30.06
N GLU A 157 0.92 -22.64 30.53
CA GLU A 157 -0.40 -23.12 30.08
C GLU A 157 -0.60 -22.84 28.58
N ALA A 158 -0.26 -21.63 28.15
CA ALA A 158 -0.40 -21.19 26.78
C ALA A 158 0.49 -21.97 25.80
N GLN A 159 1.69 -22.40 26.22
CA GLN A 159 2.57 -23.30 25.47
C GLN A 159 1.94 -24.67 25.19
N LYS A 160 0.85 -25.06 25.86
CA LYS A 160 0.08 -26.27 25.50
C LYS A 160 -0.80 -26.05 24.27
N ALA A 161 -1.15 -24.80 23.98
CA ALA A 161 -2.04 -24.41 22.90
C ALA A 161 -1.29 -23.87 21.67
N GLY A 162 -0.18 -23.15 21.85
CA GLY A 162 0.53 -22.50 20.76
C GLY A 162 1.99 -22.16 21.08
N VAL A 163 2.60 -21.34 20.23
CA VAL A 163 4.03 -20.99 20.28
C VAL A 163 4.19 -19.53 20.69
N ILE A 164 5.03 -19.27 21.70
CA ILE A 164 5.37 -17.91 22.11
C ILE A 164 6.29 -17.29 21.05
N LYS A 165 5.87 -16.16 20.47
CA LYS A 165 6.51 -15.50 19.32
C LYS A 165 7.05 -14.10 19.61
N GLY A 166 6.95 -13.63 20.85
CA GLY A 166 7.50 -12.35 21.28
C GLY A 166 7.03 -11.92 22.67
N ILE A 167 7.72 -10.93 23.21
CA ILE A 167 7.38 -10.30 24.49
C ILE A 167 7.21 -8.80 24.27
N LEU A 168 6.09 -8.24 24.70
CA LEU A 168 5.80 -6.81 24.67
C LEU A 168 6.01 -6.22 26.05
N LEU A 169 6.79 -5.15 26.12
CA LEU A 169 7.01 -4.35 27.31
C LEU A 169 6.55 -2.91 27.05
N HIS A 170 5.80 -2.33 27.99
CA HIS A 170 5.49 -0.90 27.93
C HIS A 170 5.53 -0.27 29.32
N GLN A 171 6.29 0.81 29.47
CA GLN A 171 6.57 1.45 30.76
C GLN A 171 5.58 2.56 31.11
N GLY A 172 5.53 2.86 32.40
CA GLY A 172 4.89 4.04 32.97
C GLY A 172 5.94 4.95 33.60
N GLU A 173 5.51 5.78 34.53
CA GLU A 173 6.30 6.84 35.14
C GLU A 173 7.34 6.35 36.16
N SER A 174 7.14 5.19 36.78
CA SER A 174 7.81 4.82 38.04
C SER A 174 9.31 4.56 37.93
N ASN A 175 9.80 4.28 36.72
CA ASN A 175 11.23 4.08 36.43
C ASN A 175 11.87 5.28 35.72
N THR A 176 11.17 6.41 35.59
CA THR A 176 11.69 7.61 34.88
C THR A 176 13.06 8.01 35.43
N GLY A 177 14.06 8.08 34.54
CA GLY A 177 15.43 8.48 34.89
C GLY A 177 16.32 7.36 35.46
N ASP A 178 15.81 6.14 35.63
CA ASP A 178 16.58 5.01 36.16
C ASP A 178 17.52 4.44 35.08
N LYS A 179 18.80 4.80 35.16
CA LYS A 179 19.83 4.36 34.20
C LYS A 179 20.11 2.85 34.23
N GLU A 180 19.78 2.17 35.33
CA GLU A 180 19.94 0.71 35.46
C GLU A 180 18.73 -0.06 34.90
N TRP A 181 17.67 0.64 34.50
CA TRP A 181 16.45 0.03 33.98
C TRP A 181 16.69 -0.94 32.82
N PRO A 182 17.55 -0.68 31.82
CA PRO A 182 17.82 -1.64 30.75
C PRO A 182 18.37 -2.98 31.26
N GLN A 183 19.23 -2.96 32.29
CA GLN A 183 19.77 -4.18 32.91
C GLN A 183 18.71 -4.93 33.72
N LYS A 184 17.82 -4.21 34.40
CA LYS A 184 16.68 -4.81 35.11
C LYS A 184 15.72 -5.50 34.14
N VAL A 185 15.40 -4.84 33.03
CA VAL A 185 14.58 -5.44 31.95
C VAL A 185 15.26 -6.67 31.36
N LYS A 186 16.58 -6.60 31.10
CA LYS A 186 17.37 -7.73 30.62
C LYS A 186 17.23 -8.93 31.55
N ARG A 187 17.37 -8.74 32.86
CA ARG A 187 17.18 -9.81 33.85
C ARG A 187 15.78 -10.43 33.76
N VAL A 188 14.73 -9.62 33.74
CA VAL A 188 13.35 -10.13 33.63
C VAL A 188 13.14 -10.92 32.33
N TYR A 189 13.64 -10.39 31.20
CA TYR A 189 13.54 -11.03 29.89
C TYR A 189 14.31 -12.36 29.83
N GLU A 190 15.57 -12.39 30.29
CA GLU A 190 16.40 -13.60 30.31
C GLU A 190 15.83 -14.66 31.27
N ASN A 191 15.26 -14.25 32.41
CA ASN A 191 14.56 -15.15 33.31
C ASN A 191 13.33 -15.76 32.64
N LEU A 192 12.49 -14.97 31.94
CA LEU A 192 11.35 -15.50 31.19
C LEU A 192 11.80 -16.48 30.10
N LEU A 193 12.86 -16.15 29.35
CA LEU A 193 13.38 -17.05 28.33
C LEU A 193 13.86 -18.38 28.93
N ARG A 194 14.63 -18.32 30.03
CA ARG A 194 15.14 -19.52 30.72
C ARG A 194 14.01 -20.35 31.28
N ASP A 195 13.10 -19.74 32.03
CA ASP A 195 12.04 -20.44 32.75
C ASP A 195 10.99 -21.05 31.82
N LEU A 196 10.82 -20.51 30.61
CA LEU A 196 9.89 -20.99 29.58
C LEU A 196 10.58 -21.79 28.46
N ASN A 197 11.89 -22.04 28.57
CA ASN A 197 12.71 -22.72 27.57
C ASN A 197 12.59 -22.11 26.16
N LEU A 198 12.69 -20.78 26.07
CA LEU A 198 12.59 -19.99 24.85
C LEU A 198 13.96 -19.50 24.39
N GLN A 199 14.07 -19.17 23.11
CA GLN A 199 15.29 -18.63 22.50
C GLN A 199 15.08 -17.17 22.10
N ALA A 200 16.04 -16.30 22.44
CA ALA A 200 15.94 -14.85 22.21
C ALA A 200 15.71 -14.48 20.74
N LYS A 201 16.29 -15.26 19.80
CA LYS A 201 16.13 -15.06 18.35
C LYS A 201 14.69 -15.26 17.86
N ASP A 202 13.92 -16.12 18.52
CA ASP A 202 12.55 -16.50 18.13
C ASP A 202 11.50 -15.70 18.92
N VAL A 203 11.90 -15.13 20.06
CA VAL A 203 11.05 -14.39 21.00
C VAL A 203 11.65 -13.01 21.27
N PRO A 204 11.60 -12.08 20.29
CA PRO A 204 12.15 -10.74 20.46
C PRO A 204 11.40 -9.95 21.53
N LEU A 205 12.09 -9.00 22.14
CA LEU A 205 11.51 -8.04 23.08
C LEU A 205 11.11 -6.76 22.32
N LEU A 206 9.84 -6.41 22.32
CA LEU A 206 9.35 -5.14 21.78
C LEU A 206 9.04 -4.21 22.95
N ALA A 207 9.75 -3.09 23.06
CA ALA A 207 9.62 -2.16 24.18
C ALA A 207 9.17 -0.78 23.68
N GLY A 208 8.10 -0.22 24.23
CA GLY A 208 7.57 1.05 23.76
C GLY A 208 8.07 2.23 24.55
N GLU A 209 8.29 3.34 23.85
CA GLU A 209 8.56 4.65 24.44
C GLU A 209 7.34 5.16 25.22
N VAL A 210 7.59 5.85 26.34
CA VAL A 210 6.55 6.62 27.03
C VAL A 210 6.19 7.86 26.21
N VAL A 211 5.17 8.62 26.60
CA VAL A 211 4.73 9.83 25.88
C VAL A 211 5.93 10.71 25.49
N HIS A 212 6.07 10.96 24.19
CA HIS A 212 7.23 11.62 23.62
C HIS A 212 7.21 13.14 23.86
N ALA A 213 8.38 13.78 23.73
CA ALA A 213 8.56 15.20 24.01
C ALA A 213 7.74 16.12 23.07
N ASP A 214 7.50 15.68 21.83
CA ASP A 214 6.65 16.37 20.84
C ASP A 214 5.16 16.44 21.25
N GLN A 215 4.76 15.68 22.26
CA GLN A 215 3.43 15.69 22.87
C GLN A 215 3.48 16.17 24.33
N ASN A 216 4.54 16.90 24.72
CA ASN A 216 4.76 17.39 26.08
C ASN A 216 4.80 16.30 27.17
N GLY A 217 5.26 15.08 26.83
CA GLY A 217 5.31 13.97 27.77
C GLY A 217 6.16 14.26 29.00
N ARG A 218 5.61 14.08 30.21
CA ARG A 218 6.33 14.38 31.47
C ARG A 218 7.54 13.48 31.70
N CYS A 219 7.46 12.26 31.18
CA CYS A 219 8.49 11.24 31.31
C CYS A 219 9.32 11.09 30.03
N ALA A 220 9.25 12.02 29.08
CA ALA A 220 9.90 11.89 27.77
C ALA A 220 11.43 11.66 27.86
N SER A 221 12.08 12.16 28.92
CA SER A 221 13.51 11.89 29.19
C SER A 221 13.83 10.41 29.40
N MET A 222 12.85 9.59 29.79
CA MET A 222 12.99 8.14 29.89
C MET A 222 13.23 7.49 28.53
N ASN A 223 12.76 8.09 27.44
CA ASN A 223 12.93 7.52 26.10
C ASN A 223 14.41 7.43 25.70
N GLU A 224 15.26 8.34 26.16
CA GLU A 224 16.72 8.24 25.96
C GLU A 224 17.28 6.94 26.57
N ILE A 225 16.77 6.54 27.74
CA ILE A 225 17.17 5.31 28.44
C ILE A 225 16.56 4.09 27.75
N ILE A 226 15.25 4.13 27.41
CA ILE A 226 14.57 3.03 26.68
C ILE A 226 15.29 2.73 25.36
N ASN A 227 15.73 3.76 24.64
CA ASN A 227 16.46 3.63 23.38
C ASN A 227 17.84 2.95 23.50
N THR A 228 18.38 2.80 24.72
CA THR A 228 19.60 2.00 24.96
C THR A 228 19.35 0.51 25.12
N LEU A 229 18.11 0.05 25.25
CA LEU A 229 17.77 -1.35 25.49
C LEU A 229 18.38 -2.33 24.45
N PRO A 230 18.42 -2.02 23.14
CA PRO A 230 19.05 -2.89 22.15
C PRO A 230 20.56 -3.08 22.35
N GLN A 231 21.23 -2.20 23.09
CA GLN A 231 22.67 -2.31 23.40
C GLN A 231 22.94 -3.43 24.40
N VAL A 232 21.98 -3.74 25.27
CA VAL A 232 22.11 -4.76 26.33
C VAL A 232 21.34 -6.04 26.03
N ILE A 233 20.28 -5.94 25.20
CA ILE A 233 19.50 -7.05 24.66
C ILE A 233 19.48 -6.91 23.13
N PRO A 234 20.36 -7.61 22.38
CA PRO A 234 20.45 -7.44 20.92
C PRO A 234 19.18 -7.80 20.13
N THR A 235 18.27 -8.58 20.72
CA THR A 235 16.96 -8.94 20.15
C THR A 235 15.82 -8.05 20.64
N ALA A 236 16.15 -6.93 21.29
CA ALA A 236 15.18 -5.92 21.68
C ALA A 236 15.01 -4.85 20.60
N TYR A 237 13.78 -4.39 20.43
CA TYR A 237 13.41 -3.34 19.49
C TYR A 237 12.53 -2.31 20.18
N VAL A 238 12.90 -1.04 20.03
CA VAL A 238 12.13 0.06 20.61
C VAL A 238 11.05 0.52 19.64
N ILE A 239 9.84 0.70 20.17
CA ILE A 239 8.66 1.18 19.44
C ILE A 239 8.48 2.67 19.75
N PRO A 240 8.67 3.54 18.76
CA PRO A 240 8.65 4.98 18.99
C PRO A 240 7.24 5.47 19.30
N SER A 241 7.12 6.49 20.15
CA SER A 241 5.84 7.10 20.53
C SER A 241 5.64 8.52 19.99
N SER A 242 6.64 9.10 19.30
CA SER A 242 6.49 10.40 18.62
C SER A 242 5.29 10.39 17.66
N GLY A 243 4.48 11.45 17.72
CA GLY A 243 3.23 11.59 16.95
C GLY A 243 2.04 10.76 17.46
N CYS A 244 2.17 10.00 18.56
CA CYS A 244 1.05 9.35 19.24
C CYS A 244 0.41 10.34 20.24
N PRO A 245 -0.88 10.71 20.07
CA PRO A 245 -1.50 11.72 20.93
C PRO A 245 -1.48 11.37 22.42
N ALA A 246 -1.03 12.34 23.23
CA ALA A 246 -1.01 12.23 24.69
C ALA A 246 -2.38 12.52 25.31
N ALA A 247 -2.70 11.84 26.40
CA ALA A 247 -3.80 12.22 27.29
C ALA A 247 -3.47 13.52 28.03
N GLU A 248 -4.48 14.14 28.66
CA GLU A 248 -4.32 15.41 29.38
C GLU A 248 -3.29 15.34 30.51
N ASP A 249 -3.05 14.15 31.05
CA ASP A 249 -2.05 13.93 32.08
C ASP A 249 -0.61 13.87 31.54
N ASN A 250 -0.39 13.89 30.22
CA ASN A 250 0.93 13.81 29.58
C ASN A 250 1.82 12.64 30.08
N LEU A 251 1.21 11.61 30.67
CA LEU A 251 1.84 10.38 31.15
C LEU A 251 1.35 9.18 30.34
N HIS A 252 0.08 9.24 29.94
CA HIS A 252 -0.59 8.22 29.14
C HIS A 252 -0.95 8.74 27.74
N PHE A 253 -1.36 7.81 26.89
CA PHE A 253 -1.86 8.09 25.56
C PHE A 253 -3.38 8.18 25.54
N THR A 254 -3.93 8.92 24.57
CA THR A 254 -5.36 8.83 24.25
C THR A 254 -5.70 7.46 23.66
N ALA A 255 -6.99 7.17 23.45
CA ALA A 255 -7.39 5.97 22.70
C ALA A 255 -6.72 5.94 21.31
N GLU A 256 -6.71 7.06 20.57
CA GLU A 256 -6.00 7.17 19.29
C GLU A 256 -4.49 6.90 19.43
N GLY A 257 -3.84 7.43 20.47
CA GLY A 257 -2.43 7.20 20.74
C GLY A 257 -2.11 5.72 20.96
N TYR A 258 -2.90 5.01 21.78
CA TYR A 258 -2.71 3.57 21.98
C TYR A 258 -2.98 2.74 20.73
N ARG A 259 -3.95 3.13 19.89
CA ARG A 259 -4.17 2.48 18.58
C ARG A 259 -2.94 2.59 17.70
N LYS A 260 -2.44 3.83 17.51
CA LYS A 260 -1.23 4.11 16.72
C LYS A 260 -0.03 3.32 17.25
N LEU A 261 0.14 3.29 18.57
CA LEU A 261 1.25 2.58 19.19
C LEU A 261 1.13 1.07 19.00
N GLY A 262 -0.06 0.50 19.22
CA GLY A 262 -0.35 -0.91 18.98
C GLY A 262 -0.08 -1.35 17.54
N VAL A 263 -0.48 -0.53 16.56
CA VAL A 263 -0.12 -0.74 15.14
C VAL A 263 1.40 -0.77 14.98
N ARG A 264 2.15 0.19 15.54
CA ARG A 264 3.63 0.21 15.44
C ARG A 264 4.30 -1.02 16.06
N TYR A 265 3.78 -1.52 17.19
CA TYR A 265 4.24 -2.81 17.76
C TYR A 265 4.04 -3.96 16.76
N ALA A 266 2.87 -4.02 16.11
CA ALA A 266 2.54 -5.07 15.16
C ALA A 266 3.41 -4.97 13.91
N GLU A 267 3.59 -3.77 13.35
CA GLU A 267 4.47 -3.50 12.20
C GLU A 267 5.89 -3.98 12.47
N LYS A 268 6.44 -3.64 13.64
CA LYS A 268 7.79 -4.10 14.01
C LYS A 268 7.83 -5.61 14.13
N ARG A 269 6.78 -6.27 14.63
CA ARG A 269 6.76 -7.74 14.69
C ARG A 269 6.65 -8.38 13.31
N LEU A 270 5.78 -7.87 12.45
CA LEU A 270 5.60 -8.35 11.06
C LEU A 270 6.92 -8.24 10.29
N LEU A 271 7.62 -7.11 10.41
CA LEU A 271 8.96 -6.90 9.87
C LEU A 271 9.95 -7.99 10.28
N LEU A 272 9.89 -8.46 11.53
CA LEU A 272 10.76 -9.52 12.03
C LEU A 272 10.32 -10.89 11.52
N LEU A 273 9.01 -11.12 11.40
CA LEU A 273 8.45 -12.35 10.83
C LEU A 273 8.76 -12.49 9.34
N GLU A 274 8.81 -11.41 8.56
CA GLU A 274 9.23 -11.44 7.14
C GLU A 274 10.61 -12.07 6.94
N LYS A 275 11.49 -11.97 7.95
CA LYS A 275 12.83 -12.55 7.92
C LYS A 275 12.86 -14.01 8.38
N GLU A 276 11.79 -14.52 8.99
CA GLU A 276 11.68 -15.91 9.44
C GLU A 276 11.30 -16.81 8.25
N PRO A 277 12.03 -17.92 8.01
CA PRO A 277 11.61 -18.91 7.03
C PRO A 277 10.20 -19.43 7.35
N ASN A 278 9.34 -19.57 6.33
CA ASN A 278 7.97 -20.09 6.46
C ASN A 278 7.02 -19.24 7.33
N SER A 279 7.27 -17.94 7.52
CA SER A 279 6.34 -17.05 8.25
C SER A 279 4.98 -16.89 7.57
N GLY A 280 4.87 -17.25 6.28
CA GLY A 280 3.67 -17.12 5.47
C GLY A 280 3.32 -15.67 5.12
N ILE A 281 4.10 -14.69 5.60
CA ILE A 281 4.03 -13.30 5.16
C ILE A 281 4.90 -13.18 3.91
N THR A 282 4.25 -13.02 2.76
CA THR A 282 4.92 -12.89 1.47
C THR A 282 4.70 -11.49 0.94
N THR A 283 5.78 -10.71 0.92
CA THR A 283 5.84 -9.44 0.18
C THR A 283 6.83 -9.61 -0.95
N GLU A 284 6.58 -8.99 -2.09
CA GLU A 284 7.49 -9.00 -3.24
C GLU A 284 8.00 -7.58 -3.50
N PRO A 285 9.28 -7.39 -3.87
CA PRO A 285 9.76 -6.11 -4.35
C PRO A 285 8.89 -5.61 -5.50
N ALA A 286 8.50 -4.33 -5.44
CA ALA A 286 7.71 -3.76 -6.52
C ALA A 286 8.50 -3.83 -7.83
N SER A 287 7.82 -4.17 -8.92
CA SER A 287 8.44 -4.27 -10.26
C SER A 287 8.96 -2.93 -10.79
N THR A 288 8.62 -1.83 -10.11
CA THR A 288 9.06 -0.47 -10.39
C THR A 288 10.29 -0.05 -9.56
N ASN A 289 10.86 -0.92 -8.73
CA ASN A 289 12.09 -0.61 -8.00
C ASN A 289 13.28 -0.50 -8.96
N ILE A 290 14.21 0.41 -8.66
CA ILE A 290 15.49 0.44 -9.35
C ILE A 290 16.35 -0.77 -8.94
N PRO A 291 17.32 -1.22 -9.77
CA PRO A 291 18.13 -2.39 -9.46
C PRO A 291 18.89 -2.25 -8.14
N GLY A 292 18.83 -3.29 -7.30
CA GLY A 292 19.51 -3.33 -6.01
C GLY A 292 18.71 -2.79 -4.82
N TYR A 293 17.48 -2.32 -5.03
CA TYR A 293 16.60 -1.85 -3.97
C TYR A 293 15.44 -2.81 -3.72
N ASP A 294 15.27 -3.18 -2.45
CA ASP A 294 14.26 -4.15 -2.00
C ASP A 294 12.91 -3.50 -1.70
N TYR A 295 12.85 -2.17 -1.52
CA TYR A 295 11.64 -1.41 -1.20
C TYR A 295 11.37 -0.31 -2.24
N PRO A 296 10.10 0.03 -2.50
CA PRO A 296 8.88 -0.52 -1.89
C PRO A 296 8.61 -2.00 -2.22
N ARG A 297 7.80 -2.65 -1.36
CA ARG A 297 7.30 -4.02 -1.56
C ARG A 297 5.78 -4.03 -1.59
N VAL A 298 5.18 -5.04 -2.21
CA VAL A 298 3.73 -5.23 -2.29
C VAL A 298 3.38 -6.59 -1.67
N ASP A 299 2.36 -6.63 -0.80
CA ASP A 299 1.82 -7.88 -0.27
C ASP A 299 0.69 -8.46 -1.13
N LYS A 300 0.26 -9.69 -0.83
CA LYS A 300 -0.80 -10.39 -1.57
C LYS A 300 -2.18 -9.71 -1.47
N GLU A 301 -2.38 -8.85 -0.47
CA GLU A 301 -3.60 -8.04 -0.33
C GLU A 301 -3.52 -6.73 -1.12
N GLY A 302 -2.40 -6.45 -1.79
CA GLY A 302 -2.20 -5.23 -2.56
C GLY A 302 -1.78 -4.03 -1.71
N ARG A 303 -1.34 -4.22 -0.46
CA ARG A 303 -0.76 -3.12 0.33
C ARG A 303 0.68 -2.88 -0.08
N ALA A 304 1.05 -1.61 -0.14
CA ALA A 304 2.42 -1.19 -0.37
C ALA A 304 3.15 -0.93 0.96
N HIS A 305 4.35 -1.48 1.07
CA HIS A 305 5.25 -1.35 2.21
C HIS A 305 6.42 -0.47 1.80
N PHE A 306 6.60 0.64 2.50
CA PHE A 306 7.62 1.65 2.20
C PHE A 306 8.67 1.70 3.30
N ARG A 307 9.93 1.88 2.88
CA ARG A 307 11.06 2.11 3.78
C ARG A 307 11.94 3.23 3.25
N PHE A 308 12.36 4.12 4.15
CA PHE A 308 13.23 5.22 3.78
C PHE A 308 14.17 5.59 4.92
N TYR A 309 15.47 5.63 4.66
CA TYR A 309 16.45 6.02 5.68
C TYR A 309 16.63 7.54 5.68
N ALA A 310 16.21 8.18 6.78
CA ALA A 310 16.31 9.63 6.95
C ALA A 310 16.44 9.97 8.45
N PRO A 311 17.61 9.73 9.06
CA PRO A 311 17.79 9.85 10.51
C PRO A 311 17.51 11.27 11.04
N GLN A 312 17.81 12.29 10.24
CA GLN A 312 17.65 13.70 10.58
C GLN A 312 16.25 14.26 10.27
N ALA A 313 15.43 13.55 9.50
CA ALA A 313 14.07 13.99 9.24
C ALA A 313 13.26 14.02 10.55
N SER A 314 12.35 14.97 10.66
CA SER A 314 11.46 15.10 11.82
C SER A 314 10.09 14.51 11.55
N LYS A 315 9.62 14.58 10.30
CA LYS A 315 8.38 13.97 9.82
C LYS A 315 8.57 13.42 8.41
N LEU A 316 8.07 12.21 8.18
CA LEU A 316 8.02 11.61 6.86
C LEU A 316 6.64 11.00 6.62
N GLN A 317 6.10 11.19 5.42
CA GLN A 317 4.85 10.59 4.98
C GLN A 317 5.02 9.99 3.58
N VAL A 318 4.20 9.00 3.24
CA VAL A 318 4.01 8.55 1.85
C VAL A 318 2.66 9.10 1.37
N ASP A 319 2.64 9.77 0.22
CA ASP A 319 1.41 10.18 -0.47
C ASP A 319 1.19 9.24 -1.65
N CYS A 320 0.17 8.38 -1.55
CA CYS A 320 -0.16 7.39 -2.57
C CYS A 320 -1.68 7.34 -2.75
N CYS A 321 -2.15 7.36 -4.00
CA CYS A 321 -3.58 7.39 -4.33
C CYS A 321 -4.36 8.53 -3.64
N GLY A 322 -3.71 9.66 -3.37
CA GLY A 322 -4.32 10.82 -2.70
C GLY A 322 -4.47 10.69 -1.17
N LYS A 323 -4.03 9.57 -0.58
CA LYS A 323 -3.97 9.37 0.87
C LYS A 323 -2.53 9.50 1.37
N LYS A 324 -2.36 10.27 2.46
CA LYS A 324 -1.09 10.43 3.16
C LYS A 324 -0.99 9.45 4.32
N TYR A 325 0.07 8.66 4.32
CA TYR A 325 0.39 7.67 5.34
C TYR A 325 1.57 8.19 6.17
N ASP A 326 1.35 8.49 7.44
CA ASP A 326 2.42 8.85 8.35
C ASP A 326 3.40 7.69 8.50
N MET A 327 4.68 7.95 8.24
CA MET A 327 5.74 6.99 8.51
C MET A 327 6.19 7.12 9.96
N TRP A 328 6.66 6.03 10.55
CA TRP A 328 7.29 6.04 11.88
C TRP A 328 8.78 5.73 11.77
N LYS A 329 9.59 6.48 12.52
CA LYS A 329 11.07 6.38 12.53
C LYS A 329 11.52 5.49 13.68
N ASP A 330 12.31 4.45 13.39
CA ASP A 330 12.96 3.67 14.44
C ASP A 330 14.23 4.34 14.98
N ALA A 331 14.80 3.80 16.07
CA ALA A 331 16.01 4.33 16.69
C ALA A 331 17.24 4.35 15.75
N GLY A 332 17.23 3.53 14.70
CA GLY A 332 18.27 3.52 13.67
C GLY A 332 18.11 4.61 12.62
N GLY A 333 17.00 5.35 12.61
CA GLY A 333 16.71 6.38 11.62
C GLY A 333 15.98 5.88 10.37
N LEU A 334 15.50 4.63 10.39
CA LEU A 334 14.72 4.04 9.31
C LEU A 334 13.24 4.37 9.51
N TRP A 335 12.63 4.96 8.48
CA TRP A 335 11.19 5.24 8.44
C TRP A 335 10.45 4.10 7.75
N THR A 336 9.30 3.72 8.28
CA THR A 336 8.43 2.69 7.69
C THR A 336 6.98 3.17 7.64
N ALA A 337 6.27 2.82 6.57
CA ALA A 337 4.82 2.89 6.47
C ALA A 337 4.27 1.74 5.60
N THR A 338 3.03 1.37 5.88
CA THR A 338 2.26 0.44 5.06
C THR A 338 0.93 1.10 4.71
N THR A 339 0.49 0.96 3.47
CA THR A 339 -0.78 1.49 3.01
C THR A 339 -1.94 0.57 3.42
N ASP A 340 -3.18 1.03 3.22
CA ASP A 340 -4.28 0.09 3.06
C ASP A 340 -4.11 -0.65 1.71
N PRO A 341 -4.90 -1.70 1.41
CA PRO A 341 -4.94 -2.29 0.07
C PRO A 341 -5.14 -1.22 -1.01
N LEU A 342 -4.19 -1.14 -1.94
CA LEU A 342 -4.27 -0.22 -3.07
C LEU A 342 -5.05 -0.88 -4.22
N PRO A 343 -5.75 -0.10 -5.06
CA PRO A 343 -6.34 -0.63 -6.27
C PRO A 343 -5.29 -1.34 -7.14
N VAL A 344 -5.70 -2.36 -7.87
CA VAL A 344 -4.82 -3.04 -8.83
C VAL A 344 -4.38 -2.06 -9.91
N GLY A 345 -3.13 -2.16 -10.39
CA GLY A 345 -2.60 -1.29 -11.43
C GLY A 345 -1.46 -0.38 -10.98
N PHE A 346 -1.22 0.68 -11.75
CA PHE A 346 -0.09 1.58 -11.54
C PHE A 346 -0.51 2.86 -10.82
N HIS A 347 0.24 3.22 -9.78
CA HIS A 347 -0.01 4.41 -8.98
C HIS A 347 1.23 5.28 -8.88
N TYR A 348 1.06 6.57 -9.15
CA TYR A 348 2.05 7.56 -8.75
C TYR A 348 2.06 7.71 -7.23
N TYR A 349 3.24 7.88 -6.65
CA TYR A 349 3.38 8.21 -5.24
C TYR A 349 4.57 9.15 -4.97
N PHE A 350 4.58 9.75 -3.79
CA PHE A 350 5.62 10.67 -3.34
C PHE A 350 5.99 10.43 -1.87
N LEU A 351 7.23 10.73 -1.52
CA LEU A 351 7.63 10.91 -0.13
C LEU A 351 7.45 12.38 0.25
N ILE A 352 6.96 12.65 1.46
CA ILE A 352 6.85 14.00 2.02
C ILE A 352 7.76 14.10 3.23
N ALA A 353 8.97 14.60 3.04
CA ALA A 353 9.98 14.78 4.09
C ALA A 353 9.93 16.22 4.61
N ASP A 354 9.56 16.40 5.88
CA ASP A 354 9.49 17.70 6.55
C ASP A 354 8.69 18.75 5.74
N GLY A 355 7.62 18.30 5.08
CA GLY A 355 6.74 19.13 4.24
C GLY A 355 7.16 19.25 2.77
N VAL A 356 8.34 18.75 2.39
CA VAL A 356 8.83 18.76 1.01
C VAL A 356 8.44 17.45 0.31
N SER A 357 7.70 17.55 -0.79
CA SER A 357 7.35 16.40 -1.63
C SER A 357 8.50 16.06 -2.59
N VAL A 358 9.03 14.84 -2.49
CA VAL A 358 10.13 14.32 -3.29
C VAL A 358 9.77 12.97 -3.91
N THR A 359 10.47 12.60 -4.99
CA THR A 359 10.45 11.23 -5.52
C THR A 359 11.21 10.31 -4.57
N ASP A 360 10.70 9.10 -4.40
CA ASP A 360 11.42 7.99 -3.78
C ASP A 360 12.63 7.59 -4.64
N PRO A 361 13.87 7.73 -4.14
CA PRO A 361 15.07 7.34 -4.87
C PRO A 361 15.20 5.83 -5.07
N SER A 362 14.36 5.00 -4.44
CA SER A 362 14.34 3.55 -4.61
C SER A 362 13.40 3.06 -5.72
N SER A 363 12.65 3.95 -6.35
CA SER A 363 11.72 3.65 -7.45
C SER A 363 12.18 4.30 -8.76
N TYR A 364 11.91 3.64 -9.90
CA TYR A 364 12.00 4.28 -11.20
C TYR A 364 11.08 5.50 -11.26
N THR A 365 11.48 6.51 -12.04
CA THR A 365 10.69 7.72 -12.23
C THR A 365 9.85 7.66 -13.49
N PHE A 366 8.64 8.17 -13.39
CA PHE A 366 7.63 8.24 -14.45
C PHE A 366 7.17 9.69 -14.58
N PHE A 367 7.11 10.24 -15.78
CA PHE A 367 6.56 11.58 -15.95
C PHE A 367 5.02 11.52 -15.83
N GLY A 368 4.50 12.25 -14.85
CA GLY A 368 3.11 12.20 -14.42
C GLY A 368 2.85 13.21 -13.31
N CYS A 369 1.60 13.60 -13.11
CA CYS A 369 1.27 14.65 -12.14
C CYS A 369 2.07 15.96 -12.35
N CYS A 370 2.39 16.28 -13.62
CA CYS A 370 3.17 17.44 -14.05
C CYS A 370 4.65 17.46 -13.61
N ARG A 371 5.24 16.29 -13.28
CA ARG A 371 6.65 16.17 -12.87
C ARG A 371 7.17 14.74 -13.03
N MET A 372 8.45 14.51 -12.76
CA MET A 372 8.95 13.16 -12.48
C MET A 372 8.40 12.70 -11.13
N ALA A 373 7.71 11.56 -11.14
CA ALA A 373 7.06 10.95 -9.99
C ALA A 373 7.57 9.52 -9.79
N SER A 374 7.56 9.04 -8.55
CA SER A 374 7.77 7.60 -8.29
C SER A 374 6.51 6.83 -8.65
N GLY A 375 6.68 5.57 -9.04
CA GLY A 375 5.57 4.70 -9.43
C GLY A 375 5.60 3.38 -8.67
N ILE A 376 4.43 2.85 -8.35
CA ILE A 376 4.27 1.50 -7.80
C ILE A 376 3.23 0.73 -8.60
N GLU A 377 3.53 -0.52 -8.92
CA GLU A 377 2.62 -1.42 -9.65
C GLU A 377 2.06 -2.47 -8.68
N ILE A 378 0.74 -2.47 -8.51
CA ILE A 378 -0.01 -3.52 -7.82
C ILE A 378 -0.41 -4.57 -8.84
N PRO A 379 0.09 -5.81 -8.75
CA PRO A 379 -0.09 -6.80 -9.81
C PRO A 379 -1.56 -7.15 -10.09
N GLU A 380 -1.94 -7.22 -11.37
CA GLU A 380 -3.27 -7.70 -11.82
C GLU A 380 -3.40 -9.24 -11.77
N GLY A 381 -2.41 -9.95 -11.25
CA GLY A 381 -2.33 -11.41 -11.42
C GLY A 381 -2.24 -11.78 -12.90
N GLU A 382 -2.62 -13.00 -13.26
CA GLU A 382 -2.55 -13.54 -14.64
C GLU A 382 -3.28 -12.67 -15.67
N GLU A 383 -4.35 -11.97 -15.27
CA GLU A 383 -5.11 -11.10 -16.17
C GLU A 383 -4.26 -9.99 -16.82
N GLY A 384 -3.17 -9.57 -16.17
CA GLY A 384 -2.25 -8.56 -16.70
C GLY A 384 -1.24 -9.07 -17.74
N ASP A 385 -1.29 -10.34 -18.16
CA ASP A 385 -0.33 -10.89 -19.12
C ASP A 385 -0.39 -10.22 -20.49
N TYR A 386 -1.51 -9.58 -20.83
CA TYR A 386 -1.63 -8.81 -22.07
C TYR A 386 -0.70 -7.58 -22.11
N TYR A 387 -0.31 -6.99 -20.98
CA TYR A 387 0.59 -5.82 -20.93
C TYR A 387 1.98 -6.12 -20.37
N ARG A 388 2.19 -7.33 -19.85
CA ARG A 388 3.52 -7.78 -19.40
C ARG A 388 4.34 -8.32 -20.58
N PRO A 389 5.69 -8.25 -20.52
CA PRO A 389 6.54 -8.89 -21.52
C PRO A 389 6.28 -10.40 -21.59
N GLN A 390 5.97 -10.91 -22.78
CA GLN A 390 5.77 -12.35 -23.06
C GLN A 390 6.84 -12.87 -24.02
N GLN A 391 6.96 -14.19 -24.19
CA GLN A 391 7.88 -14.77 -25.19
C GLN A 391 7.30 -14.67 -26.61
N VAL A 392 7.22 -13.45 -27.14
CA VAL A 392 6.72 -13.11 -28.48
C VAL A 392 7.73 -12.23 -29.24
N PRO A 393 7.61 -12.07 -30.57
CA PRO A 393 8.39 -11.08 -31.30
C PRO A 393 8.09 -9.66 -30.82
N TYR A 394 9.14 -8.88 -30.53
CA TYR A 394 9.03 -7.53 -30.00
C TYR A 394 9.15 -6.47 -31.09
N GLY A 395 8.24 -5.49 -31.06
CA GLY A 395 8.39 -4.24 -31.78
C GLY A 395 9.45 -3.34 -31.15
N GLN A 396 9.59 -2.13 -31.70
CA GLN A 396 10.56 -1.15 -31.22
C GLN A 396 9.87 0.17 -30.93
N VAL A 397 10.11 0.73 -29.75
CA VAL A 397 9.75 2.12 -29.43
C VAL A 397 10.97 3.00 -29.73
N ARG A 398 10.82 3.92 -30.68
CA ARG A 398 11.87 4.81 -31.16
C ARG A 398 11.60 6.22 -30.67
N SER A 399 12.61 6.86 -30.11
CA SER A 399 12.56 8.30 -29.86
C SER A 399 12.95 9.05 -31.14
N CYS A 400 12.09 9.94 -31.61
CA CYS A 400 12.26 10.68 -32.85
C CYS A 400 12.19 12.18 -32.57
N THR A 401 13.25 12.90 -32.93
CA THR A 401 13.28 14.37 -32.87
C THR A 401 12.90 14.94 -34.23
N TYR A 402 12.01 15.92 -34.25
CA TYR A 402 11.62 16.64 -35.46
C TYR A 402 11.47 18.12 -35.18
N TYR A 403 11.62 18.95 -36.22
CA TYR A 403 11.38 20.38 -36.11
C TYR A 403 9.91 20.68 -36.42
N SER A 404 9.22 21.35 -35.52
CA SER A 404 7.85 21.84 -35.72
C SER A 404 7.90 23.21 -36.36
N GLU A 405 7.43 23.32 -37.60
CA GLU A 405 7.34 24.62 -38.27
C GLU A 405 6.24 25.49 -37.68
N THR A 406 5.21 24.91 -37.07
CA THR A 406 4.14 25.66 -36.41
C THR A 406 4.58 26.27 -35.07
N GLN A 407 5.43 25.59 -34.30
CA GLN A 407 5.95 26.07 -33.02
C GLN A 407 7.35 26.73 -33.11
N LYS A 408 8.08 26.54 -34.21
CA LYS A 408 9.46 27.03 -34.40
C LYS A 408 10.46 26.47 -33.39
N GLU A 409 10.31 25.19 -33.05
CA GLU A 409 11.17 24.48 -32.11
C GLU A 409 11.32 23.00 -32.48
N PHE A 410 12.33 22.34 -31.89
CA PHE A 410 12.44 20.90 -31.97
C PHE A 410 11.53 20.23 -30.95
N ARG A 411 10.78 19.23 -31.39
CA ARG A 411 9.91 18.39 -30.59
C ARG A 411 10.40 16.95 -30.62
N ARG A 412 9.93 16.15 -29.66
CA ARG A 412 10.22 14.72 -29.56
C ARG A 412 8.91 13.95 -29.55
N CYS A 413 8.85 12.88 -30.32
CA CYS A 413 7.79 11.89 -30.25
C CYS A 413 8.38 10.49 -30.05
N MET A 414 7.56 9.58 -29.55
CA MET A 414 7.84 8.15 -29.49
C MET A 414 7.05 7.43 -30.58
N VAL A 415 7.71 6.55 -31.33
CA VAL A 415 7.10 5.78 -32.42
C VAL A 415 7.33 4.30 -32.19
N TYR A 416 6.25 3.55 -31.99
CA TYR A 416 6.27 2.08 -32.03
C TYR A 416 6.20 1.59 -33.47
N THR A 417 7.12 0.70 -33.84
CA THR A 417 7.07 -0.10 -35.07
C THR A 417 6.86 -1.57 -34.72
N PRO A 418 5.96 -2.31 -35.41
CA PRO A 418 5.71 -3.72 -35.11
C PRO A 418 6.95 -4.57 -35.38
N ALA A 419 7.05 -5.75 -34.74
CA ALA A 419 8.22 -6.62 -34.81
C ALA A 419 8.69 -6.94 -36.24
N GLU A 420 7.73 -7.06 -37.17
CA GLU A 420 7.98 -7.37 -38.58
C GLU A 420 8.45 -6.17 -39.44
N TYR A 421 8.51 -4.96 -38.88
CA TYR A 421 8.74 -3.73 -39.63
C TYR A 421 10.04 -3.77 -40.44
N GLU A 422 11.17 -4.17 -39.83
CA GLU A 422 12.48 -4.20 -40.50
C GLU A 422 12.67 -5.40 -41.44
N THR A 423 11.90 -6.48 -41.24
CA THR A 423 11.99 -7.69 -42.08
C THR A 423 11.10 -7.63 -43.31
N HIS A 424 10.13 -6.71 -43.36
CA HIS A 424 9.23 -6.50 -44.50
C HIS A 424 9.41 -5.10 -45.12
N PRO A 425 10.52 -4.83 -45.84
CA PRO A 425 10.91 -3.48 -46.26
C PRO A 425 9.94 -2.81 -47.26
N LYS A 426 9.06 -3.58 -47.90
CA LYS A 426 8.05 -3.07 -48.85
C LYS A 426 6.67 -2.89 -48.22
N LYS A 427 6.42 -3.45 -47.02
CA LYS A 427 5.12 -3.35 -46.36
C LYS A 427 4.92 -1.95 -45.78
N ARG A 428 3.72 -1.42 -45.98
CA ARG A 428 3.26 -0.15 -45.40
C ARG A 428 2.18 -0.44 -44.37
N TYR A 429 2.19 0.36 -43.30
CA TYR A 429 1.43 0.12 -42.09
C TYR A 429 0.41 1.24 -41.85
N PRO A 430 -0.79 0.92 -41.32
CA PRO A 430 -1.66 1.95 -40.77
C PRO A 430 -1.05 2.57 -39.52
N VAL A 431 -1.57 3.72 -39.10
CA VAL A 431 -1.01 4.52 -37.99
C VAL A 431 -2.10 4.87 -36.97
N LEU A 432 -1.83 4.55 -35.71
CA LEU A 432 -2.56 5.06 -34.55
C LEU A 432 -1.78 6.22 -33.90
N TYR A 433 -2.39 7.39 -33.82
CA TYR A 433 -1.88 8.50 -33.01
C TYR A 433 -2.49 8.39 -31.61
N LEU A 434 -1.67 8.23 -30.57
CA LEU A 434 -2.09 7.86 -29.22
C LEU A 434 -1.64 8.90 -28.19
N GLN A 435 -2.59 9.68 -27.67
CA GLN A 435 -2.33 10.88 -26.87
C GLN A 435 -2.44 10.63 -25.36
N HIS A 436 -1.49 11.18 -24.59
CA HIS A 436 -1.46 11.13 -23.12
C HIS A 436 -2.40 12.18 -22.47
N GLY A 437 -2.51 12.15 -21.15
CA GLY A 437 -3.35 13.07 -20.36
C GLY A 437 -2.64 14.33 -19.88
N MET A 438 -3.36 15.14 -19.09
CA MET A 438 -2.76 16.31 -18.42
C MET A 438 -1.69 15.86 -17.41
N GLY A 439 -0.57 16.57 -17.39
CA GLY A 439 0.54 16.32 -16.48
C GLY A 439 1.43 15.15 -16.87
N GLU A 440 1.27 14.63 -18.08
CA GLU A 440 2.03 13.54 -18.69
C GLU A 440 2.76 14.06 -19.94
N ASP A 441 3.57 13.21 -20.57
CA ASP A 441 4.34 13.52 -21.78
C ASP A 441 4.29 12.36 -22.80
N GLU A 442 5.03 12.48 -23.91
CA GLU A 442 5.09 11.48 -24.98
C GLU A 442 5.59 10.11 -24.55
N THR A 443 6.17 9.99 -23.34
CA THR A 443 6.71 8.72 -22.82
C THR A 443 5.68 7.88 -22.11
N GLY A 444 4.59 8.48 -21.61
CA GLY A 444 3.65 7.85 -20.69
C GLY A 444 3.07 6.53 -21.21
N TRP A 445 2.58 6.52 -22.44
CA TRP A 445 2.01 5.32 -23.06
C TRP A 445 3.00 4.15 -23.19
N SER A 446 4.26 4.44 -23.50
CA SER A 446 5.31 3.41 -23.65
C SER A 446 5.88 2.94 -22.31
N THR A 447 5.78 3.76 -21.27
CA THR A 447 6.41 3.50 -19.95
C THR A 447 5.40 2.94 -18.95
N GLN A 448 4.56 3.79 -18.35
CA GLN A 448 3.51 3.35 -17.43
C GLN A 448 2.26 2.83 -18.15
N GLY A 449 2.05 3.16 -19.42
CA GLY A 449 0.97 2.61 -20.24
C GLY A 449 1.26 1.25 -20.87
N LYS A 450 2.52 0.78 -20.84
CA LYS A 450 2.95 -0.55 -21.35
C LYS A 450 2.49 -0.85 -22.79
N MET A 451 2.22 0.18 -23.59
CA MET A 451 1.57 0.06 -24.89
C MET A 451 2.33 -0.87 -25.82
N ASN A 452 3.66 -0.82 -25.85
CA ASN A 452 4.46 -1.68 -26.72
C ASN A 452 4.22 -3.17 -26.45
N HIS A 453 4.13 -3.57 -25.18
CA HIS A 453 3.85 -4.96 -24.81
C HIS A 453 2.41 -5.36 -25.16
N ILE A 454 1.44 -4.46 -24.94
CA ILE A 454 0.05 -4.67 -25.36
C ILE A 454 0.00 -4.92 -26.88
N MET A 455 0.67 -4.08 -27.67
CA MET A 455 0.73 -4.23 -29.12
C MET A 455 1.44 -5.52 -29.54
N ASP A 456 2.61 -5.82 -28.98
CA ASP A 456 3.39 -7.03 -29.28
C ASP A 456 2.57 -8.30 -29.03
N ASN A 457 1.94 -8.39 -27.84
CA ASN A 457 1.15 -9.54 -27.45
C ASN A 457 -0.09 -9.72 -28.33
N LEU A 458 -0.84 -8.64 -28.61
CA LEU A 458 -2.05 -8.72 -29.43
C LEU A 458 -1.76 -8.93 -30.92
N ILE A 459 -0.64 -8.42 -31.44
CA ILE A 459 -0.18 -8.69 -32.82
C ILE A 459 0.26 -10.14 -32.94
N ALA A 460 1.08 -10.63 -32.00
CA ALA A 460 1.57 -12.00 -32.01
C ALA A 460 0.43 -13.03 -31.89
N SER A 461 -0.62 -12.72 -31.14
CA SER A 461 -1.82 -13.56 -31.03
C SER A 461 -2.80 -13.41 -32.20
N GLY A 462 -2.51 -12.55 -33.19
CA GLY A 462 -3.38 -12.29 -34.35
C GLY A 462 -4.67 -11.51 -34.04
N GLN A 463 -4.79 -10.91 -32.85
CA GLN A 463 -5.97 -10.13 -32.45
C GLN A 463 -5.94 -8.71 -33.03
N CYS A 464 -4.74 -8.16 -33.20
CA CYS A 464 -4.49 -6.81 -33.69
C CYS A 464 -3.66 -6.87 -34.99
N VAL A 465 -3.98 -6.02 -35.97
CA VAL A 465 -3.15 -5.93 -37.18
C VAL A 465 -1.84 -5.20 -36.87
N PRO A 466 -0.71 -5.57 -37.51
CA PRO A 466 0.53 -4.78 -37.38
C PRO A 466 0.30 -3.32 -37.80
N MET A 467 0.61 -2.38 -36.91
CA MET A 467 0.44 -0.93 -37.13
C MET A 467 1.55 -0.14 -36.45
N LEU A 468 1.75 1.11 -36.87
CA LEU A 468 2.56 2.07 -36.11
C LEU A 468 1.70 2.70 -35.00
N VAL A 469 2.33 3.00 -33.86
CA VAL A 469 1.72 3.83 -32.81
C VAL A 469 2.62 5.04 -32.55
N VAL A 470 2.08 6.25 -32.72
CA VAL A 470 2.80 7.52 -32.56
C VAL A 470 2.28 8.23 -31.31
N MET A 471 3.19 8.58 -30.40
CA MET A 471 2.91 9.27 -29.15
C MET A 471 3.74 10.57 -29.13
N ASP A 472 3.11 11.73 -29.11
CA ASP A 472 3.76 13.05 -29.05
C ASP A 472 3.32 13.78 -27.77
N SER A 473 4.02 14.85 -27.39
CA SER A 473 3.57 15.70 -26.30
C SER A 473 2.35 16.48 -26.74
N GLY A 474 1.30 16.46 -25.91
CA GLY A 474 0.06 17.19 -26.15
C GLY A 474 0.15 18.66 -25.74
N ASP A 475 1.32 19.15 -25.34
CA ASP A 475 1.54 20.48 -24.75
C ASP A 475 0.68 20.69 -23.47
N VAL A 476 0.54 19.62 -22.69
CA VAL A 476 -0.27 19.58 -21.45
C VAL A 476 0.50 19.01 -20.26
N GLU A 477 1.82 19.11 -20.27
CA GLU A 477 2.73 18.67 -19.20
C GLU A 477 2.61 19.53 -17.93
N ALA A 478 2.28 20.81 -18.08
CA ALA A 478 2.15 21.76 -16.97
C ALA A 478 0.76 21.69 -16.32
N PRO A 479 0.57 22.08 -15.05
CA PRO A 479 -0.77 22.10 -14.47
C PRO A 479 -1.66 23.14 -15.17
N PHE A 480 -2.92 22.79 -15.45
CA PHE A 480 -3.91 23.76 -15.92
C PHE A 480 -4.17 24.82 -14.82
N ARG A 481 -3.80 26.07 -15.12
CA ARG A 481 -4.01 27.22 -14.23
C ARG A 481 -4.63 28.35 -15.04
N PRO A 482 -5.96 28.58 -14.94
CA PRO A 482 -6.60 29.66 -15.67
C PRO A 482 -6.06 31.01 -15.19
N ARG A 483 -5.83 31.94 -16.11
CA ARG A 483 -5.36 33.28 -15.75
C ARG A 483 -6.39 34.00 -14.87
N PRO A 484 -5.96 34.75 -13.82
CA PRO A 484 -6.88 35.47 -12.95
C PRO A 484 -7.82 36.40 -13.73
N GLY A 485 -9.12 36.32 -13.44
CA GLY A 485 -10.15 37.16 -14.07
C GLY A 485 -10.55 36.78 -15.50
N LYS A 486 -10.07 35.64 -16.02
CA LYS A 486 -10.50 35.09 -17.31
C LYS A 486 -11.57 34.01 -17.13
N ASP A 487 -12.38 33.82 -18.17
CA ASP A 487 -13.35 32.72 -18.20
C ASP A 487 -12.61 31.37 -18.25
N VAL A 488 -13.00 30.45 -17.36
CA VAL A 488 -12.29 29.18 -17.20
C VAL A 488 -12.44 28.29 -18.44
N ASN A 489 -13.54 28.39 -19.19
CA ASN A 489 -13.76 27.60 -20.39
C ASN A 489 -12.98 28.16 -21.58
N GLU A 490 -12.86 29.49 -21.70
CA GLU A 490 -11.97 30.12 -22.68
C GLU A 490 -10.51 29.73 -22.43
N GLU A 491 -10.04 29.78 -21.18
CA GLU A 491 -8.69 29.36 -20.83
C GLU A 491 -8.48 27.85 -21.07
N ARG A 492 -9.51 27.04 -20.83
CA ARG A 492 -9.49 25.61 -21.12
C ARG A 492 -9.28 25.33 -22.60
N ALA A 493 -9.92 26.11 -23.48
CA ALA A 493 -9.81 25.96 -24.93
C ALA A 493 -8.40 26.31 -25.45
N LEU A 494 -7.63 27.11 -24.71
CA LEU A 494 -6.24 27.45 -25.06
C LEU A 494 -5.22 26.40 -24.57
N TYR A 495 -5.59 25.61 -23.57
CA TYR A 495 -4.69 24.67 -22.91
C TYR A 495 -4.41 23.44 -23.78
N GLY A 496 -3.16 23.32 -24.26
CA GLY A 496 -2.73 22.29 -25.21
C GLY A 496 -3.22 22.52 -26.64
N ALA A 497 -3.70 23.73 -26.98
CA ALA A 497 -4.31 24.01 -28.29
C ALA A 497 -3.30 24.08 -29.45
N THR A 498 -2.04 24.40 -29.13
CA THR A 498 -0.91 24.39 -30.08
C THR A 498 -0.73 23.02 -30.75
N PHE A 499 -1.03 21.95 -30.02
CA PHE A 499 -0.93 20.58 -30.50
C PHE A 499 -1.79 20.32 -31.75
N TYR A 500 -2.95 20.98 -31.90
CA TYR A 500 -3.83 20.75 -33.05
C TYR A 500 -3.19 21.11 -34.39
N ASP A 501 -2.41 22.18 -34.41
CA ASP A 501 -1.65 22.58 -35.58
C ASP A 501 -0.40 21.70 -35.77
N VAL A 502 0.28 21.36 -34.67
CA VAL A 502 1.43 20.44 -34.69
C VAL A 502 1.05 19.10 -35.31
N ILE A 503 -0.01 18.44 -34.83
CA ILE A 503 -0.38 17.11 -35.34
C ILE A 503 -0.73 17.15 -36.82
N GLN A 504 -1.47 18.17 -37.25
CA GLN A 504 -2.01 18.27 -38.61
C GLN A 504 -0.98 18.73 -39.64
N LYS A 505 -0.09 19.66 -39.28
CA LYS A 505 0.82 20.33 -40.21
C LYS A 505 2.25 19.83 -40.12
N ASP A 506 2.67 19.32 -38.96
CA ASP A 506 4.05 18.90 -38.72
C ASP A 506 4.18 17.40 -38.48
N LEU A 507 3.47 16.83 -37.48
CA LEU A 507 3.66 15.45 -37.04
C LEU A 507 3.23 14.43 -38.09
N ILE A 508 1.99 14.50 -38.60
CA ILE A 508 1.50 13.56 -39.63
C ILE A 508 2.40 13.59 -40.87
N PRO A 509 2.72 14.75 -41.47
CA PRO A 509 3.64 14.80 -42.61
C PRO A 509 5.04 14.26 -42.29
N MET A 510 5.57 14.51 -41.09
CA MET A 510 6.85 13.98 -40.66
C MET A 510 6.83 12.45 -40.58
N ILE A 511 5.79 11.88 -39.96
CA ILE A 511 5.62 10.43 -39.83
C ILE A 511 5.47 9.77 -41.21
N ASP A 512 4.62 10.32 -42.09
CA ASP A 512 4.37 9.78 -43.43
C ASP A 512 5.61 9.85 -44.34
N ARG A 513 6.49 10.84 -44.12
CA ARG A 513 7.78 10.97 -44.82
C ARG A 513 8.84 10.01 -44.27
N THR A 514 8.87 9.78 -42.96
CA THR A 514 9.96 9.09 -42.27
C THR A 514 9.72 7.59 -42.16
N PHE A 515 8.46 7.19 -42.01
CA PHE A 515 8.05 5.80 -41.81
C PHE A 515 7.25 5.26 -43.01
N ARG A 516 7.07 3.94 -43.05
CA ARG A 516 6.36 3.25 -44.14
C ARG A 516 4.88 3.21 -43.81
N THR A 517 4.20 4.34 -43.97
CA THR A 517 2.78 4.46 -43.63
C THR A 517 1.87 4.27 -44.84
N LYS A 518 0.61 3.91 -44.56
CA LYS A 518 -0.53 4.14 -45.44
C LYS A 518 -1.16 5.47 -45.06
N THR A 519 -1.30 6.38 -46.02
CA THR A 519 -1.54 7.81 -45.74
C THR A 519 -3.00 8.24 -45.89
N ASP A 520 -3.88 7.35 -46.35
CA ASP A 520 -5.30 7.61 -46.49
C ASP A 520 -6.04 7.52 -45.14
N ARG A 521 -7.26 8.04 -45.10
CA ARG A 521 -8.05 8.12 -43.86
C ARG A 521 -8.41 6.75 -43.28
N GLU A 522 -8.58 5.73 -44.13
CA GLU A 522 -8.99 4.39 -43.71
C GLU A 522 -7.88 3.65 -42.97
N HIS A 523 -6.67 4.22 -42.96
CA HIS A 523 -5.51 3.68 -42.28
C HIS A 523 -4.94 4.64 -41.23
N ARG A 524 -5.75 5.62 -40.80
CA ARG A 524 -5.38 6.58 -39.77
C ARG A 524 -6.40 6.61 -38.63
N ALA A 525 -5.92 6.28 -37.44
CA ALA A 525 -6.68 6.33 -36.19
C ALA A 525 -6.10 7.36 -35.23
N MET A 526 -6.93 7.91 -34.35
CA MET A 526 -6.45 8.64 -33.18
C MET A 526 -7.23 8.24 -31.94
N ALA A 527 -6.52 8.07 -30.84
CA ALA A 527 -7.10 7.87 -29.53
C ALA A 527 -6.32 8.63 -28.46
N GLY A 528 -6.92 8.84 -27.30
CA GLY A 528 -6.20 9.41 -26.18
C GLY A 528 -6.92 9.29 -24.86
N LEU A 529 -6.15 9.43 -23.77
CA LEU A 529 -6.66 9.35 -22.41
C LEU A 529 -6.90 10.73 -21.82
N SER A 530 -7.93 10.91 -21.00
CA SER A 530 -8.21 12.18 -20.29
C SER A 530 -8.17 13.41 -21.22
N TRP A 531 -7.23 14.33 -21.02
CA TRP A 531 -7.05 15.48 -21.92
C TRP A 531 -6.66 15.08 -23.35
N GLY A 532 -5.93 13.98 -23.53
CA GLY A 532 -5.68 13.39 -24.84
C GLY A 532 -6.97 12.89 -25.51
N GLY A 533 -7.97 12.46 -24.74
CA GLY A 533 -9.31 12.14 -25.27
C GLY A 533 -10.04 13.40 -25.75
N HIS A 534 -9.93 14.50 -24.99
CA HIS A 534 -10.39 15.82 -25.43
C HIS A 534 -9.66 16.28 -26.71
N GLN A 535 -8.34 16.14 -26.77
CA GLN A 535 -7.56 16.50 -27.95
C GLN A 535 -7.89 15.62 -29.16
N THR A 536 -8.20 14.35 -28.94
CA THR A 536 -8.66 13.44 -29.99
C THR A 536 -9.96 13.96 -30.61
N PHE A 537 -10.94 14.35 -29.80
CA PHE A 537 -12.21 14.90 -30.33
C PHE A 537 -11.98 16.19 -31.15
N ASN A 538 -11.19 17.12 -30.62
CA ASN A 538 -10.89 18.39 -31.28
C ASN A 538 -10.04 18.23 -32.54
N THR A 539 -9.23 17.17 -32.63
CA THR A 539 -8.42 16.89 -33.82
C THR A 539 -9.24 16.15 -34.87
N VAL A 540 -9.96 15.10 -34.48
CA VAL A 540 -10.56 14.15 -35.44
C VAL A 540 -11.90 14.63 -35.96
N LEU A 541 -12.81 15.09 -35.10
CA LEU A 541 -14.19 15.40 -35.52
C LEU A 541 -14.26 16.52 -36.58
N PRO A 542 -13.42 17.57 -36.55
CA PRO A 542 -13.36 18.55 -37.64
C PRO A 542 -12.65 18.03 -38.91
N HIS A 543 -11.98 16.88 -38.86
CA HIS A 543 -11.11 16.37 -39.91
C HIS A 543 -11.39 14.90 -40.26
N LEU A 544 -12.68 14.54 -40.36
CA LEU A 544 -13.10 13.20 -40.78
C LEU A 544 -12.64 12.83 -42.21
N ASP A 545 -12.13 13.78 -43.00
CA ASP A 545 -11.44 13.52 -44.26
C ASP A 545 -10.06 12.87 -44.09
N LYS A 546 -9.45 12.97 -42.90
CA LYS A 546 -8.12 12.44 -42.59
C LYS A 546 -8.10 11.21 -41.68
N PHE A 547 -9.17 10.98 -40.92
CA PHE A 547 -9.27 9.90 -39.93
C PHE A 547 -10.60 9.16 -40.07
N SER A 548 -10.61 7.87 -39.79
CA SER A 548 -11.85 7.06 -39.71
C SER A 548 -12.03 6.28 -38.41
N TYR A 549 -11.08 6.35 -37.47
CA TYR A 549 -11.16 5.66 -36.18
C TYR A 549 -10.91 6.65 -35.02
N ILE A 550 -11.78 6.62 -34.01
CA ILE A 550 -11.79 7.56 -32.89
C ILE A 550 -11.87 6.78 -31.57
N GLY A 551 -10.90 6.99 -30.67
CA GLY A 551 -10.92 6.44 -29.31
C GLY A 551 -10.79 7.53 -28.25
N SER A 552 -11.57 7.46 -27.17
CA SER A 552 -11.36 8.33 -26.01
C SER A 552 -11.49 7.54 -24.70
N PHE A 553 -10.43 7.54 -23.91
CA PHE A 553 -10.32 6.77 -22.66
C PHE A 553 -10.40 7.74 -21.47
N SER A 554 -11.47 7.67 -20.69
CA SER A 554 -11.76 8.61 -19.60
C SER A 554 -11.68 10.08 -20.06
N GLY A 555 -12.18 10.37 -21.27
CA GLY A 555 -11.99 11.66 -21.94
C GLY A 555 -12.46 12.86 -21.12
N ALA A 556 -11.65 13.91 -21.05
CA ALA A 556 -11.94 15.17 -20.36
C ALA A 556 -12.91 16.05 -21.16
N ILE A 557 -14.08 15.51 -21.51
CA ILE A 557 -15.04 16.10 -22.42
C ILE A 557 -16.23 16.60 -21.61
N PHE A 558 -16.29 17.92 -21.39
CA PHE A 558 -17.26 18.55 -20.51
C PHE A 558 -18.17 19.52 -21.26
N GLY A 559 -19.44 19.61 -20.83
CA GLY A 559 -20.35 20.71 -21.22
C GLY A 559 -20.71 20.78 -22.71
N LEU A 560 -20.44 19.72 -23.49
CA LEU A 560 -20.79 19.70 -24.90
C LEU A 560 -22.28 19.36 -25.11
N ASP A 561 -22.95 20.16 -25.93
CA ASP A 561 -24.21 19.77 -26.55
C ASP A 561 -23.90 18.90 -27.78
N MET A 562 -24.21 17.60 -27.67
CA MET A 562 -23.95 16.61 -28.73
C MET A 562 -24.62 16.94 -30.06
N LYS A 563 -25.69 17.76 -30.08
CA LYS A 563 -26.35 18.14 -31.34
C LYS A 563 -25.61 19.22 -32.10
N THR A 564 -24.93 20.12 -31.39
CA THR A 564 -24.37 21.35 -31.97
C THR A 564 -22.85 21.41 -31.93
N CYS A 565 -22.20 20.59 -31.10
CA CYS A 565 -20.74 20.55 -31.00
C CYS A 565 -20.08 20.19 -32.34
N PHE A 566 -18.85 20.68 -32.53
CA PHE A 566 -18.04 20.46 -33.73
C PHE A 566 -18.80 20.75 -35.05
N ASN A 567 -19.50 21.89 -35.10
CA ASN A 567 -20.34 22.30 -36.23
C ASN A 567 -21.44 21.30 -36.59
N GLY A 568 -22.03 20.65 -35.57
CA GLY A 568 -23.12 19.70 -35.73
C GLY A 568 -22.68 18.38 -36.38
N VAL A 569 -21.45 17.92 -36.11
CA VAL A 569 -20.89 16.69 -36.72
C VAL A 569 -21.79 15.46 -36.49
N PHE A 570 -22.52 15.42 -35.37
CA PHE A 570 -23.43 14.34 -34.99
C PHE A 570 -24.90 14.60 -35.39
N ALA A 571 -25.21 15.71 -36.07
CA ALA A 571 -26.59 16.04 -36.46
C ALA A 571 -27.15 15.12 -37.56
N ASP A 572 -26.27 14.50 -38.36
CA ASP A 572 -26.61 13.51 -39.38
C ASP A 572 -25.88 12.20 -39.07
N ALA A 573 -26.55 11.32 -38.33
CA ALA A 573 -25.97 10.07 -37.85
C ALA A 573 -25.59 9.11 -38.98
N ASP A 574 -26.40 9.00 -40.02
CA ASP A 574 -26.10 8.15 -41.18
C ASP A 574 -24.82 8.59 -41.87
N LYS A 575 -24.62 9.90 -42.02
CA LYS A 575 -23.40 10.45 -42.60
C LYS A 575 -22.18 10.25 -41.68
N PHE A 576 -22.37 10.37 -40.37
CA PHE A 576 -21.31 10.12 -39.40
C PHE A 576 -20.89 8.65 -39.41
N ASN A 577 -21.82 7.72 -39.24
CA ASN A 577 -21.57 6.28 -39.17
C ASN A 577 -20.97 5.74 -40.48
N LYS A 578 -21.34 6.30 -41.64
CA LYS A 578 -20.69 5.95 -42.93
C LYS A 578 -19.24 6.43 -43.05
N LYS A 579 -18.85 7.48 -42.32
CA LYS A 579 -17.48 8.01 -42.34
C LYS A 579 -16.62 7.39 -41.27
N VAL A 580 -17.14 7.15 -40.08
CA VAL A 580 -16.36 6.68 -38.93
C VAL A 580 -16.48 5.16 -38.83
N ASN A 581 -15.40 4.46 -39.16
CA ASN A 581 -15.35 2.99 -39.12
C ASN A 581 -15.38 2.45 -37.69
N TYR A 582 -14.86 3.21 -36.73
CA TYR A 582 -14.93 2.84 -35.32
C TYR A 582 -14.91 4.06 -34.41
N PHE A 583 -15.87 4.11 -33.49
CA PHE A 583 -15.93 5.12 -32.44
C PHE A 583 -16.06 4.43 -31.09
N PHE A 584 -15.07 4.64 -30.21
CA PHE A 584 -14.95 3.96 -28.94
C PHE A 584 -14.78 4.93 -27.78
N LEU A 585 -15.56 4.74 -26.73
CA LEU A 585 -15.44 5.44 -25.45
C LEU A 585 -15.20 4.43 -24.32
N GLY A 586 -14.15 4.63 -23.54
CA GLY A 586 -13.81 3.77 -22.40
C GLY A 586 -13.68 4.57 -21.11
N CYS A 587 -13.95 3.97 -19.94
CA CYS A 587 -13.73 4.58 -18.63
C CYS A 587 -13.55 3.55 -17.52
N GLY A 588 -13.09 3.97 -16.34
CA GLY A 588 -13.17 3.16 -15.12
C GLY A 588 -14.59 3.10 -14.55
N THR A 589 -14.90 2.12 -13.70
CA THR A 589 -16.18 2.10 -12.97
C THR A 589 -16.22 3.05 -11.78
N GLU A 590 -15.05 3.34 -11.20
CA GLU A 590 -14.92 4.19 -10.02
C GLU A 590 -14.70 5.67 -10.38
N GLU A 591 -14.62 6.01 -11.68
CA GLU A 591 -14.55 7.41 -12.13
C GLU A 591 -15.95 8.02 -12.33
N GLN A 592 -16.09 9.31 -12.06
CA GLN A 592 -17.37 10.03 -12.20
C GLN A 592 -17.28 11.15 -13.25
N MET A 593 -16.68 10.85 -14.41
CA MET A 593 -16.36 11.83 -15.47
C MET A 593 -17.48 12.03 -16.51
N GLY A 594 -18.52 11.19 -16.49
CA GLY A 594 -19.72 11.36 -17.34
C GLY A 594 -19.69 10.63 -18.68
N THR A 595 -18.69 9.78 -18.94
CA THR A 595 -18.54 9.01 -20.19
C THR A 595 -19.80 8.21 -20.56
N LYS A 596 -20.40 7.50 -19.59
CA LYS A 596 -21.66 6.76 -19.81
C LYS A 596 -22.80 7.66 -20.31
N LYS A 597 -22.97 8.84 -19.69
CA LYS A 597 -24.02 9.79 -20.09
C LYS A 597 -23.79 10.31 -21.51
N MET A 598 -22.54 10.53 -21.90
CA MET A 598 -22.18 10.92 -23.25
C MET A 598 -22.53 9.83 -24.27
N VAL A 599 -22.18 8.58 -23.98
CA VAL A 599 -22.53 7.42 -24.81
C VAL A 599 -24.05 7.32 -25.00
N ASP A 600 -24.82 7.45 -23.93
CA ASP A 600 -26.29 7.42 -24.00
C ASP A 600 -26.84 8.56 -24.87
N SER A 601 -26.25 9.75 -24.78
CA SER A 601 -26.62 10.90 -25.62
C SER A 601 -26.27 10.69 -27.09
N LEU A 602 -25.11 10.13 -27.41
CA LEU A 602 -24.70 9.81 -28.78
C LEU A 602 -25.60 8.73 -29.39
N ARG A 603 -25.87 7.65 -28.65
CA ARG A 603 -26.77 6.57 -29.10
C ARG A 603 -28.20 7.06 -29.33
N LYS A 604 -28.70 7.99 -28.51
CA LYS A 604 -30.00 8.65 -28.73
C LYS A 604 -30.06 9.47 -30.03
N LEU A 605 -28.92 9.94 -30.53
CA LEU A 605 -28.82 10.62 -31.82
C LEU A 605 -28.66 9.64 -32.99
N GLY A 606 -28.56 8.33 -32.73
CA GLY A 606 -28.32 7.31 -33.76
C GLY A 606 -26.85 7.09 -34.09
N ILE A 607 -25.93 7.68 -33.32
CA ILE A 607 -24.49 7.51 -33.53
C ILE A 607 -24.06 6.13 -33.04
N GLU A 608 -23.36 5.40 -33.90
CA GLU A 608 -22.72 4.13 -33.56
C GLU A 608 -21.48 4.41 -32.71
N VAL A 609 -21.52 3.97 -31.45
CA VAL A 609 -20.42 4.13 -30.49
C VAL A 609 -20.33 2.91 -29.57
N ASP A 610 -19.13 2.34 -29.53
CA ASP A 610 -18.75 1.28 -28.61
C ASP A 610 -18.37 1.86 -27.26
N TYR A 611 -18.67 1.10 -26.21
CA TYR A 611 -18.48 1.54 -24.84
C TYR A 611 -17.91 0.43 -23.96
N TYR A 612 -16.88 0.77 -23.19
CA TYR A 612 -16.19 -0.14 -22.29
C TYR A 612 -16.03 0.45 -20.88
N GLU A 613 -16.27 -0.37 -19.86
CA GLU A 613 -16.09 -0.02 -18.44
C GLU A 613 -15.04 -0.95 -17.81
N SER A 614 -13.89 -0.40 -17.44
CA SER A 614 -12.83 -1.09 -16.71
C SER A 614 -13.21 -1.24 -15.23
N GLN A 615 -13.57 -2.46 -14.84
CA GLN A 615 -14.09 -2.78 -13.52
C GLN A 615 -13.05 -2.56 -12.41
N GLY A 616 -13.46 -1.89 -11.33
CA GLY A 616 -12.65 -1.67 -10.12
C GLY A 616 -11.51 -0.67 -10.29
N THR A 617 -11.52 0.10 -11.38
CA THR A 617 -10.48 1.11 -11.69
C THR A 617 -11.08 2.51 -11.77
N ALA A 618 -10.25 3.52 -11.54
CA ALA A 618 -10.64 4.93 -11.52
C ALA A 618 -9.99 5.71 -12.68
N HIS A 619 -9.63 6.98 -12.48
CA HIS A 619 -8.93 7.78 -13.48
C HIS A 619 -7.42 7.51 -13.44
N GLU A 620 -7.00 6.29 -13.78
CA GLU A 620 -5.62 5.80 -13.66
C GLU A 620 -5.18 4.87 -14.81
N TRP A 621 -3.89 4.49 -14.81
CA TRP A 621 -3.26 3.87 -15.98
C TRP A 621 -3.78 2.47 -16.32
N LEU A 622 -4.24 1.68 -15.35
CA LEU A 622 -4.81 0.36 -15.66
C LEU A 622 -6.10 0.48 -16.48
N THR A 623 -6.96 1.47 -16.19
CA THR A 623 -8.12 1.80 -17.03
C THR A 623 -7.70 2.02 -18.47
N TRP A 624 -6.65 2.80 -18.70
CA TRP A 624 -6.21 3.16 -20.05
C TRP A 624 -5.49 2.01 -20.77
N ARG A 625 -4.75 1.16 -20.05
CA ARG A 625 -4.20 -0.11 -20.56
C ARG A 625 -5.32 -1.04 -21.06
N ARG A 626 -6.36 -1.22 -20.25
CA ARG A 626 -7.52 -2.05 -20.61
C ARG A 626 -8.31 -1.43 -21.77
N CYS A 627 -8.54 -0.12 -21.76
CA CYS A 627 -9.18 0.56 -22.90
C CYS A 627 -8.39 0.38 -24.21
N LEU A 628 -7.06 0.48 -24.16
CA LEU A 628 -6.22 0.25 -25.34
C LEU A 628 -6.34 -1.21 -25.83
N LYS A 629 -6.29 -2.18 -24.91
CA LYS A 629 -6.47 -3.61 -25.20
C LYS A 629 -7.80 -3.88 -25.91
N GLU A 630 -8.88 -3.26 -25.48
CA GLU A 630 -10.20 -3.42 -26.11
C GLU A 630 -10.33 -2.64 -27.43
N PHE A 631 -9.65 -1.51 -27.57
CA PHE A 631 -9.76 -0.63 -28.74
C PHE A 631 -8.98 -1.15 -29.96
N VAL A 632 -7.70 -1.50 -29.79
CA VAL A 632 -6.81 -1.80 -30.94
C VAL A 632 -7.22 -3.01 -31.79
N PRO A 633 -7.89 -4.06 -31.26
CA PRO A 633 -8.38 -5.16 -32.09
C PRO A 633 -9.43 -4.73 -33.12
N HIS A 634 -10.06 -3.58 -33.01
CA HIS A 634 -11.09 -3.12 -33.96
C HIS A 634 -10.53 -2.22 -35.08
N LEU A 635 -9.25 -1.83 -34.98
CA LEU A 635 -8.65 -0.92 -35.93
C LEU A 635 -8.26 -1.61 -37.24
N PHE A 636 -8.54 -0.92 -38.35
CA PHE A 636 -8.08 -1.27 -39.70
C PHE A 636 -8.48 -2.69 -40.17
N LYS A 637 -9.58 -3.21 -39.61
CA LYS A 637 -10.29 -4.38 -40.12
C LYS A 637 -11.39 -3.91 -41.07
N HIS A 638 -11.47 -4.53 -42.24
CA HIS A 638 -12.47 -4.26 -43.27
C HIS A 638 -13.26 -5.53 -43.58
#